data_AF-A0A7C8B0E0-F1
#
_entry.id   AF-A0A7C8B0E0-F1
#
_cell.length_a   1.000
_cell.length_b   1.000
_cell.length_c   1.000
_cell.angle_alpha   90.00
_cell.angle_beta   90.00
_cell.angle_gamma   90.00
#
_symmetry.space_group_name_H-M   'P 1'
#
loop_
_entity.id
_entity.type
_entity.pdbx_description
1 polymer ?
#
loop_
_entity_poly.entity_id
_entity_poly.type
_entity_poly.pdbx_seq_one_letter_code
_entity_poly.pdbx_strand_id
1 'polypeptide(L)'
;MPLSTPQKKHERLWSAYQSLPAKSRFVLQACALTGEATREAALASCLFPPAADQIWPITTEKNLLAALAELTEKDLLENGCSCRREILEIVAHDARKRPYFPALATAIKQARPTPTGEDNPEPACLWRRSLRDLRIALLTADETEYNHNLLCLLKLQEEFPDRFPENPLVTLCGTPFDPPWFAGLPLHVQLYALHQIFLGGLLLLTEITRPLEYLQDKRFLKGVPAKNREPFSYLLTSHLLIKGQTQAAAAWLSESRQQAPPLGILGWQQFLAGETTSAIHCYEEDLTKIKKVNQNKRAYFTGIEGLFHLMALLKNGDYTTHQQVRDIIKDIEDIQPHNLFLPAYTLLLALVEAKENRLDLARDLLTAVSLLPKPHSITTLFLALVTYWIEGKPSPVCLPHLKSFQKKAAAHGYLWLNREYASLLRLAEERPSSPAIMPELTEACSLVSAITPEEQWQRALRALSFSSATALNWPKPETSSRLAWMIDYRNQDGEEIISLNPKIQNLTPRGQWTKGRSVALRKLFRKNKPAFLSPQDILLCESIEEKKDNRGVFFRFAMPHALLVLIGHPYVFLADSPKTPVEILQGEPELRVDQQGDSLLIQFSPWPDDTEAIVHRETPARFRIYAITGDHRRVAQVIGSNGLSVPLGGKDELFATLGNISSFMTVHSTIEGRSVGVAEATADSRIHMQLLPYGAGFRLAMLVRPLQPDGPYQRPGEGPKTIIAHSGGKRT
;
A
#
# COMPACT_ATOMS: atom_id res chain seq x y z
N MET A 1 11.45 -43.78 3.65
CA MET A 1 12.59 -43.33 4.48
C MET A 1 12.22 -41.99 5.09
N PRO A 2 12.33 -41.79 6.42
CA PRO A 2 12.03 -40.49 7.00
C PRO A 2 13.08 -39.49 6.51
N LEU A 3 12.63 -38.40 5.87
CA LEU A 3 13.46 -37.27 5.48
C LEU A 3 14.20 -36.77 6.72
N SER A 4 15.53 -36.94 6.77
CA SER A 4 16.36 -36.37 7.82
C SER A 4 16.19 -34.85 7.79
N THR A 5 15.81 -34.24 8.90
CA THR A 5 15.72 -32.79 9.01
C THR A 5 17.07 -32.13 8.65
N PRO A 6 17.09 -30.94 8.01
CA PRO A 6 18.32 -30.26 7.56
C PRO A 6 19.39 -30.15 8.65
N GLN A 7 18.96 -29.90 9.89
CA GLN A 7 19.83 -29.82 11.07
C GLN A 7 20.56 -31.14 11.39
N LYS A 8 19.87 -32.29 11.26
CA LYS A 8 20.48 -33.62 11.42
C LYS A 8 21.49 -33.93 10.33
N LYS A 9 21.26 -33.44 9.10
CA LYS A 9 22.20 -33.56 7.99
C LYS A 9 23.46 -32.72 8.24
N HIS A 10 23.30 -31.47 8.66
CA HIS A 10 24.40 -30.58 9.00
C HIS A 10 25.30 -31.15 10.11
N GLU A 11 24.72 -31.61 11.23
CA GLU A 11 25.47 -32.21 12.34
C GLU A 11 26.26 -33.46 11.91
N ARG A 12 25.64 -34.32 11.08
CA ARG A 12 26.30 -35.49 10.51
C ARG A 12 27.51 -35.12 9.64
N LEU A 13 27.35 -34.16 8.73
CA LEU A 13 28.42 -33.70 7.84
C LEU A 13 29.55 -33.02 8.61
N TRP A 14 29.22 -32.22 9.63
CA TRP A 14 30.19 -31.58 10.49
C TRP A 14 30.99 -32.59 11.33
N SER A 15 30.32 -33.60 11.90
CA SER A 15 31.01 -34.69 12.61
C SER A 15 31.93 -35.49 11.67
N ALA A 16 31.50 -35.76 10.45
CA ALA A 16 32.31 -36.42 9.44
C ALA A 16 33.57 -35.59 9.11
N TYR A 17 33.43 -34.28 8.93
CA TYR A 17 34.56 -33.35 8.75
C TYR A 17 35.55 -33.38 9.92
N GLN A 18 35.05 -33.35 11.16
CA GLN A 18 35.89 -33.39 12.35
C GLN A 18 36.69 -34.69 12.46
N SER A 19 36.13 -35.82 12.00
CA SER A 19 36.81 -37.12 11.97
C SER A 19 37.89 -37.28 10.88
N LEU A 20 38.01 -36.32 9.94
CA LEU A 20 38.94 -36.44 8.82
C LEU A 20 40.42 -36.42 9.26
N PRO A 21 41.29 -37.19 8.58
CA PRO A 21 42.73 -37.03 8.67
C PRO A 21 43.17 -35.61 8.28
N ALA A 22 44.32 -35.16 8.77
CA ALA A 22 44.82 -33.80 8.54
C ALA A 22 44.93 -33.44 7.04
N LYS A 23 45.32 -34.40 6.18
CA LYS A 23 45.46 -34.20 4.73
C LYS A 23 44.10 -33.97 4.06
N SER A 24 43.13 -34.83 4.32
CA SER A 24 41.78 -34.75 3.73
C SER A 24 41.03 -33.52 4.27
N ARG A 25 41.27 -33.15 5.54
CA ARG A 25 40.77 -31.90 6.12
C ARG A 25 41.33 -30.67 5.41
N PHE A 26 42.63 -30.64 5.12
CA PHE A 26 43.26 -29.55 4.37
C PHE A 26 42.65 -29.40 2.97
N VAL A 27 42.46 -30.50 2.24
CA VAL A 27 41.84 -30.47 0.91
C VAL A 27 40.42 -29.91 0.97
N LEU A 28 39.61 -30.36 1.93
CA LEU A 28 38.25 -29.84 2.06
C LEU A 28 38.20 -28.36 2.46
N GLN A 29 39.17 -27.89 3.25
CA GLN A 29 39.32 -26.47 3.56
C GLN A 29 39.69 -25.64 2.32
N ALA A 30 40.56 -26.15 1.45
CA ALA A 30 40.87 -25.52 0.16
C ALA A 30 39.62 -25.45 -0.75
N CYS A 31 38.85 -26.54 -0.82
CA CYS A 31 37.57 -26.57 -1.54
C CYS A 31 36.56 -25.55 -0.98
N ALA A 32 36.44 -25.45 0.35
CA ALA A 32 35.54 -24.50 0.99
C ALA A 32 35.93 -23.04 0.74
N LEU A 33 37.22 -22.71 0.86
CA LEU A 33 37.74 -21.36 0.58
C LEU A 33 37.64 -20.99 -0.90
N THR A 34 37.66 -21.98 -1.81
CA THR A 34 37.42 -21.74 -3.23
C THR A 34 35.96 -21.35 -3.51
N GLY A 35 35.00 -21.94 -2.77
CA GLY A 35 33.62 -21.47 -2.73
C GLY A 35 32.77 -21.75 -3.97
N GLU A 36 33.27 -22.51 -4.94
CA GLU A 36 32.57 -22.86 -6.18
C GLU A 36 33.00 -24.22 -6.73
N ALA A 37 32.23 -24.76 -7.67
CA ALA A 37 32.55 -26.02 -8.33
C ALA A 37 33.80 -25.88 -9.22
N THR A 38 34.83 -26.67 -8.90
CA THR A 38 36.09 -26.70 -9.63
C THR A 38 36.47 -28.13 -10.02
N ARG A 39 37.28 -28.25 -11.08
CA ARG A 39 37.87 -29.52 -11.49
C ARG A 39 39.16 -29.77 -10.71
N GLU A 40 39.51 -31.04 -10.54
CA GLU A 40 40.69 -31.50 -9.81
C GLU A 40 41.97 -30.80 -10.29
N ALA A 41 42.17 -30.74 -11.61
CA ALA A 41 43.32 -30.06 -12.22
C ALA A 41 43.45 -28.58 -11.83
N ALA A 42 42.32 -27.89 -11.63
CA ALA A 42 42.35 -26.47 -11.25
C ALA A 42 42.55 -26.25 -9.75
N LEU A 43 42.17 -27.22 -8.92
CA LEU A 43 42.54 -27.23 -7.51
C LEU A 43 44.03 -27.59 -7.36
N ALA A 44 44.53 -28.54 -8.15
CA ALA A 44 45.94 -28.90 -8.21
C ALA A 44 46.82 -27.72 -8.64
N SER A 45 46.43 -26.98 -9.69
CA SER A 45 47.16 -25.78 -10.13
C SER A 45 47.19 -24.66 -9.08
N CYS A 46 46.17 -24.60 -8.21
CA CYS A 46 46.11 -23.65 -7.10
C CYS A 46 47.05 -24.06 -5.96
N LEU A 47 47.09 -25.36 -5.62
CA LEU A 47 47.88 -25.86 -4.49
C LEU A 47 49.35 -26.08 -4.86
N PHE A 48 49.67 -26.37 -6.12
CA PHE A 48 51.03 -26.65 -6.57
C PHE A 48 51.47 -25.71 -7.70
N PRO A 49 51.61 -24.38 -7.45
CA PRO A 49 52.17 -23.48 -8.45
C PRO A 49 53.64 -23.83 -8.76
N PRO A 50 54.14 -23.60 -9.99
CA PRO A 50 55.52 -23.91 -10.37
C PRO A 50 56.61 -23.19 -9.55
N ALA A 51 56.27 -22.13 -8.81
CA ALA A 51 57.21 -21.22 -8.14
C ALA A 51 56.90 -21.01 -6.64
N ALA A 52 56.22 -21.96 -5.97
CA ALA A 52 55.81 -21.80 -4.57
C ALA A 52 56.71 -22.56 -3.58
N ASP A 53 57.35 -21.83 -2.65
CA ASP A 53 58.07 -22.39 -1.49
C ASP A 53 57.13 -22.82 -0.33
N GLN A 54 55.84 -23.03 -0.63
CA GLN A 54 54.82 -23.25 0.38
C GLN A 54 54.73 -24.73 0.78
N ILE A 55 54.90 -25.03 2.07
CA ILE A 55 54.75 -26.39 2.59
C ILE A 55 53.29 -26.63 2.97
N TRP A 56 52.59 -27.42 2.16
CA TRP A 56 51.23 -27.87 2.47
C TRP A 56 51.23 -29.21 3.22
N PRO A 57 50.16 -29.54 3.97
CA PRO A 57 49.93 -30.88 4.50
C PRO A 57 49.88 -31.97 3.42
N ILE A 58 49.64 -31.59 2.16
CA ILE A 58 49.55 -32.47 1.00
C ILE A 58 50.61 -32.07 -0.03
N THR A 59 51.49 -33.00 -0.39
CA THR A 59 52.73 -32.68 -1.13
C THR A 59 52.75 -33.16 -2.58
N THR A 60 51.75 -33.96 -3.00
CA THR A 60 51.69 -34.51 -4.36
C THR A 60 50.26 -34.51 -4.88
N GLU A 61 50.11 -34.38 -6.20
CA GLU A 61 48.82 -34.46 -6.89
C GLU A 61 48.14 -35.82 -6.67
N LYS A 62 48.90 -36.92 -6.63
CA LYS A 62 48.37 -38.26 -6.29
C LYS A 62 47.71 -38.29 -4.91
N ASN A 63 48.30 -37.62 -3.91
CA ASN A 63 47.72 -37.55 -2.58
C ASN A 63 46.45 -36.67 -2.59
N LEU A 64 46.43 -35.60 -3.39
CA LEU A 64 45.24 -34.75 -3.58
C LEU A 64 44.06 -35.54 -4.14
N LEU A 65 44.27 -36.33 -5.20
CA LEU A 65 43.23 -37.18 -5.78
C LEU A 65 42.72 -38.23 -4.79
N ALA A 66 43.61 -38.87 -4.02
CA ALA A 66 43.21 -39.82 -2.99
C ALA A 66 42.36 -39.17 -1.88
N ALA A 67 42.73 -37.96 -1.46
CA ALA A 67 41.94 -37.19 -0.49
C ALA A 67 40.57 -36.78 -1.05
N LEU A 68 40.50 -36.34 -2.31
CA LEU A 68 39.22 -36.00 -2.97
C LEU A 68 38.29 -37.21 -3.10
N ALA A 69 38.84 -38.40 -3.38
CA ALA A 69 38.08 -39.65 -3.38
C ALA A 69 37.50 -39.95 -1.99
N GLU A 70 38.30 -39.86 -0.92
CA GLU A 70 37.83 -40.05 0.46
C GLU A 70 36.72 -39.04 0.83
N LEU A 71 36.87 -37.77 0.43
CA LEU A 71 35.86 -36.73 0.69
C LEU A 71 34.55 -36.99 -0.07
N THR A 72 34.64 -37.55 -1.26
CA THR A 72 33.48 -37.97 -2.07
C THR A 72 32.77 -39.15 -1.43
N GLU A 73 33.50 -40.17 -0.98
CA GLU A 73 32.94 -41.33 -0.25
C GLU A 73 32.23 -40.93 1.05
N LYS A 74 32.77 -39.93 1.76
CA LYS A 74 32.18 -39.39 2.99
C LYS A 74 31.04 -38.39 2.75
N ASP A 75 30.58 -38.20 1.51
CA ASP A 75 29.47 -37.31 1.15
C ASP A 75 29.74 -35.82 1.47
N LEU A 76 31.02 -35.40 1.52
CA LEU A 76 31.44 -34.04 1.89
C LEU A 76 31.60 -33.10 0.68
N LEU A 77 31.55 -33.65 -0.54
CA LEU A 77 31.56 -32.90 -1.80
C LEU A 77 30.21 -33.05 -2.53
N GLU A 78 29.84 -32.04 -3.31
CA GLU A 78 28.64 -32.07 -4.17
C GLU A 78 28.98 -32.39 -5.62
N ASN A 79 29.69 -31.46 -6.30
CA ASN A 79 30.05 -31.54 -7.71
C ASN A 79 31.53 -31.17 -7.88
N GLY A 80 32.32 -32.08 -8.45
CA GLY A 80 33.77 -31.90 -8.55
C GLY A 80 34.38 -31.63 -7.17
N CYS A 81 35.27 -30.63 -7.09
CA CYS A 81 35.91 -30.23 -5.85
C CYS A 81 35.10 -29.19 -5.03
N SER A 82 33.76 -29.13 -5.18
CA SER A 82 32.94 -28.21 -4.38
C SER A 82 32.61 -28.80 -3.01
N CYS A 83 32.98 -28.09 -1.94
CA CYS A 83 32.49 -28.38 -0.60
C CYS A 83 30.95 -28.31 -0.56
N ARG A 84 30.32 -29.23 0.16
CA ARG A 84 28.87 -29.23 0.44
C ARG A 84 28.43 -27.89 1.04
N ARG A 85 27.38 -27.29 0.49
CA ARG A 85 26.90 -25.97 0.93
C ARG A 85 26.54 -25.92 2.40
N GLU A 86 26.07 -27.03 2.97
CA GLU A 86 25.63 -27.11 4.36
C GLU A 86 26.75 -26.99 5.40
N ILE A 87 28.01 -27.20 5.01
CA ILE A 87 29.18 -27.11 5.91
C ILE A 87 30.26 -26.14 5.41
N LEU A 88 30.10 -25.56 4.21
CA LEU A 88 31.11 -24.76 3.55
C LEU A 88 31.65 -23.65 4.44
N GLU A 89 30.77 -22.81 5.00
CA GLU A 89 31.19 -21.67 5.82
C GLU A 89 31.87 -22.11 7.11
N ILE A 90 31.35 -23.12 7.83
CA ILE A 90 32.00 -23.61 9.05
C ILE A 90 33.38 -24.21 8.75
N VAL A 91 33.52 -24.95 7.64
CA VAL A 91 34.83 -25.48 7.21
C VAL A 91 35.80 -24.33 6.90
N ALA A 92 35.32 -23.25 6.28
CA ALA A 92 36.11 -22.05 6.02
C ALA A 92 36.51 -21.33 7.33
N HIS A 93 35.61 -21.26 8.31
CA HIS A 93 35.90 -20.71 9.65
C HIS A 93 36.92 -21.57 10.40
N ASP A 94 36.88 -22.91 10.29
CA ASP A 94 37.91 -23.79 10.87
C ASP A 94 39.26 -23.62 10.16
N ALA A 95 39.25 -23.40 8.83
CA ALA A 95 40.47 -23.14 8.07
C ALA A 95 41.24 -21.93 8.63
N ARG A 96 40.55 -20.86 9.02
CA ARG A 96 41.14 -19.66 9.65
C ARG A 96 42.02 -19.97 10.87
N LYS A 97 41.73 -21.05 11.61
CA LYS A 97 42.48 -21.45 12.82
C LYS A 97 43.82 -22.11 12.49
N ARG A 98 44.13 -22.32 11.22
CA ARG A 98 45.30 -23.08 10.76
C ARG A 98 46.42 -22.14 10.32
N PRO A 99 47.70 -22.49 10.56
CA PRO A 99 48.83 -21.62 10.21
C PRO A 99 48.99 -21.39 8.70
N TYR A 100 48.53 -22.33 7.87
CA TYR A 100 48.59 -22.22 6.41
C TYR A 100 47.47 -21.37 5.80
N PHE A 101 46.53 -20.84 6.59
CA PHE A 101 45.37 -20.12 6.06
C PHE A 101 45.72 -18.89 5.21
N PRO A 102 46.60 -17.95 5.65
CA PRO A 102 46.89 -16.75 4.87
C PRO A 102 47.46 -17.10 3.49
N ALA A 103 48.40 -18.03 3.47
CA ALA A 103 49.00 -18.59 2.27
C ALA A 103 47.98 -19.23 1.33
N LEU A 104 47.09 -20.06 1.88
CA LEU A 104 46.06 -20.75 1.11
C LEU A 104 45.07 -19.76 0.48
N ALA A 105 44.66 -18.73 1.24
CA ALA A 105 43.78 -17.69 0.75
C ALA A 105 44.42 -16.91 -0.42
N THR A 106 45.70 -16.54 -0.32
CA THR A 106 46.45 -15.88 -1.39
C THR A 106 46.58 -16.77 -2.63
N ALA A 107 46.94 -18.04 -2.46
CA ALA A 107 47.07 -18.98 -3.57
C ALA A 107 45.75 -19.14 -4.34
N ILE A 108 44.62 -19.23 -3.62
CA ILE A 108 43.28 -19.33 -4.23
C ILE A 108 42.91 -18.07 -5.02
N LYS A 109 43.20 -16.88 -4.48
CA LYS A 109 42.95 -15.60 -5.19
C LYS A 109 43.82 -15.50 -6.45
N GLN A 110 45.11 -15.87 -6.38
CA GLN A 110 46.04 -15.81 -7.51
C GLN A 110 45.71 -16.82 -8.61
N ALA A 111 45.37 -18.06 -8.25
CA ALA A 111 45.04 -19.10 -9.21
C ALA A 111 43.74 -18.77 -9.97
N ARG A 112 42.85 -17.99 -9.38
CA ARG A 112 41.55 -17.62 -9.94
C ARG A 112 41.20 -16.17 -9.59
N PRO A 113 41.80 -15.18 -10.27
CA PRO A 113 41.53 -13.77 -9.97
C PRO A 113 40.05 -13.43 -10.22
N THR A 114 39.55 -12.48 -9.46
CA THR A 114 38.23 -11.88 -9.73
C THR A 114 38.37 -11.00 -10.98
N PRO A 115 37.55 -11.23 -12.03
CA PRO A 115 37.66 -10.46 -13.27
C PRO A 115 37.47 -8.96 -13.01
N THR A 116 38.22 -8.11 -13.70
CA THR A 116 38.12 -6.66 -13.53
C THR A 116 37.07 -6.09 -14.49
N GLY A 117 36.70 -4.81 -14.30
CA GLY A 117 35.69 -4.14 -15.13
C GLY A 117 36.02 -4.07 -16.62
N GLU A 118 37.27 -4.32 -17.02
CA GLU A 118 37.71 -4.34 -18.41
C GLU A 118 37.33 -5.66 -19.13
N ASP A 119 37.10 -6.75 -18.38
CA ASP A 119 36.92 -8.09 -18.93
C ASP A 119 35.47 -8.42 -19.36
N ASN A 120 34.52 -7.50 -19.13
CA ASN A 120 33.05 -7.71 -19.26
C ASN A 120 32.60 -9.13 -18.84
N PRO A 121 32.91 -9.55 -17.60
CA PRO A 121 32.74 -10.93 -17.17
C PRO A 121 31.26 -11.35 -17.11
N GLU A 122 30.99 -12.63 -17.35
CA GLU A 122 29.65 -13.19 -17.14
C GLU A 122 29.19 -12.93 -15.69
N PRO A 123 27.99 -12.36 -15.44
CA PRO A 123 27.59 -11.93 -14.10
C PRO A 123 27.63 -13.03 -13.03
N ALA A 124 27.31 -14.30 -13.36
CA ALA A 124 27.43 -15.39 -12.38
C ALA A 124 28.87 -15.81 -12.10
N CYS A 125 29.79 -15.61 -13.05
CA CYS A 125 31.22 -15.80 -12.77
C CYS A 125 31.69 -14.73 -11.79
N LEU A 126 31.37 -13.46 -12.06
CA LEU A 126 31.72 -12.35 -11.20
C LEU A 126 31.11 -12.50 -9.79
N TRP A 127 29.82 -12.83 -9.68
CA TRP A 127 29.18 -13.10 -8.39
C TRP A 127 29.89 -14.17 -7.57
N ARG A 128 30.22 -15.33 -8.17
CA ARG A 128 30.92 -16.42 -7.46
C ARG A 128 32.29 -16.00 -6.96
N ARG A 129 33.04 -15.25 -7.79
CA ARG A 129 34.40 -14.76 -7.49
C ARG A 129 34.38 -13.70 -6.39
N SER A 130 33.51 -12.71 -6.51
CA SER A 130 33.35 -11.65 -5.50
C SER A 130 32.80 -12.21 -4.18
N LEU A 131 31.92 -13.21 -4.20
CA LEU A 131 31.42 -13.87 -2.98
C LEU A 131 32.54 -14.64 -2.26
N ARG A 132 33.41 -15.33 -3.01
CA ARG A 132 34.61 -15.97 -2.47
C ARG A 132 35.55 -14.95 -1.85
N ASP A 133 35.81 -13.84 -2.53
CA ASP A 133 36.73 -12.82 -2.03
C ASP A 133 36.17 -12.09 -0.81
N LEU A 134 34.85 -11.86 -0.76
CA LEU A 134 34.15 -11.37 0.43
C LEU A 134 34.28 -12.36 1.61
N ARG A 135 34.13 -13.67 1.37
CA ARG A 135 34.35 -14.70 2.40
C ARG A 135 35.77 -14.62 2.96
N ILE A 136 36.77 -14.55 2.08
CA ILE A 136 38.17 -14.45 2.50
C ILE A 136 38.39 -13.15 3.29
N ALA A 137 37.85 -12.02 2.84
CA ALA A 137 37.97 -10.73 3.53
C ALA A 137 37.37 -10.76 4.94
N LEU A 138 36.21 -11.40 5.12
CA LEU A 138 35.59 -11.62 6.44
C LEU A 138 36.48 -12.49 7.35
N LEU A 139 37.10 -13.53 6.81
CA LEU A 139 38.00 -14.42 7.55
C LEU A 139 39.33 -13.76 7.93
N THR A 140 39.87 -12.91 7.05
CA THR A 140 41.12 -12.16 7.30
C THR A 140 40.91 -10.87 8.08
N ALA A 141 39.66 -10.46 8.31
CA ALA A 141 39.29 -9.16 8.86
C ALA A 141 39.86 -7.98 8.03
N ASP A 142 39.87 -8.12 6.70
CA ASP A 142 40.27 -7.06 5.78
C ASP A 142 39.07 -6.18 5.44
N GLU A 143 39.00 -5.00 6.05
CA GLU A 143 37.89 -4.05 5.85
C GLU A 143 37.84 -3.47 4.42
N THR A 144 38.99 -3.34 3.75
CA THR A 144 39.05 -2.74 2.41
C THR A 144 38.47 -3.71 1.39
N GLU A 145 38.95 -4.96 1.42
CA GLU A 145 38.44 -6.03 0.58
C GLU A 145 36.98 -6.36 0.90
N TYR A 146 36.58 -6.30 2.18
CA TYR A 146 35.19 -6.50 2.58
C TYR A 146 34.27 -5.47 1.90
N ASN A 147 34.58 -4.18 2.02
CA ASN A 147 33.75 -3.12 1.44
C ASN A 147 33.72 -3.20 -0.10
N HIS A 148 34.87 -3.43 -0.73
CA HIS A 148 34.96 -3.53 -2.19
C HIS A 148 34.09 -4.68 -2.74
N ASN A 149 34.26 -5.89 -2.19
CA ASN A 149 33.55 -7.07 -2.67
C ASN A 149 32.05 -7.02 -2.33
N LEU A 150 31.68 -6.49 -1.16
CA LEU A 150 30.28 -6.31 -0.79
C LEU A 150 29.57 -5.34 -1.74
N LEU A 151 30.17 -4.19 -2.05
CA LEU A 151 29.59 -3.22 -2.99
C LEU A 151 29.44 -3.80 -4.40
N CYS A 152 30.43 -4.56 -4.86
CA CYS A 152 30.36 -5.28 -6.15
C CYS A 152 29.15 -6.22 -6.20
N LEU A 153 28.94 -7.02 -5.15
CA LEU A 153 27.82 -7.96 -5.06
C LEU A 153 26.47 -7.26 -4.97
N LEU A 154 26.37 -6.19 -4.16
CA LEU A 154 25.13 -5.41 -4.04
C LEU A 154 24.74 -4.75 -5.36
N LYS A 155 25.71 -4.24 -6.12
CA LYS A 155 25.47 -3.69 -7.46
C LYS A 155 24.95 -4.76 -8.44
N LEU A 156 25.54 -5.96 -8.42
CA LEU A 156 25.04 -7.08 -9.24
C LEU A 156 23.62 -7.51 -8.84
N GLN A 157 23.30 -7.46 -7.54
CA GLN A 157 21.96 -7.75 -7.05
C GLN A 157 20.94 -6.70 -7.49
N GLU A 158 21.33 -5.43 -7.55
CA GLU A 158 20.50 -4.33 -8.06
C GLU A 158 20.26 -4.45 -9.58
N GLU A 159 21.31 -4.78 -10.35
CA GLU A 159 21.21 -4.95 -11.81
C GLU A 159 20.48 -6.24 -12.22
N PHE A 160 20.61 -7.32 -11.43
CA PHE A 160 20.06 -8.65 -11.75
C PHE A 160 19.34 -9.30 -10.55
N PRO A 161 18.26 -8.70 -10.03
CA PRO A 161 17.58 -9.15 -8.80
C PRO A 161 17.03 -10.57 -8.89
N ASP A 162 16.53 -10.98 -10.07
CA ASP A 162 16.02 -12.34 -10.29
C ASP A 162 17.12 -13.42 -10.28
N ARG A 163 18.35 -13.04 -10.66
CA ARG A 163 19.51 -13.93 -10.71
C ARG A 163 20.18 -14.06 -9.34
N PHE A 164 20.18 -12.98 -8.57
CA PHE A 164 20.85 -12.89 -7.27
C PHE A 164 19.87 -12.40 -6.18
N PRO A 165 18.88 -13.21 -5.80
CA PRO A 165 17.80 -12.78 -4.92
C PRO A 165 18.20 -12.63 -3.44
N GLU A 166 19.34 -13.18 -3.03
CA GLU A 166 19.77 -13.27 -1.63
C GLU A 166 21.00 -12.39 -1.38
N ASN A 167 20.95 -11.62 -0.29
CA ASN A 167 22.09 -10.79 0.11
C ASN A 167 23.29 -11.69 0.47
N PRO A 168 24.51 -11.35 0.02
CA PRO A 168 25.68 -12.22 0.20
C PRO A 168 26.00 -12.51 1.67
N LEU A 169 25.69 -11.62 2.61
CA LEU A 169 25.94 -11.85 4.03
C LEU A 169 24.95 -12.82 4.67
N VAL A 170 23.76 -13.03 4.08
CA VAL A 170 22.86 -14.10 4.54
C VAL A 170 23.49 -15.46 4.25
N THR A 171 24.07 -15.62 3.06
CA THR A 171 24.82 -16.82 2.68
C THR A 171 26.05 -17.05 3.56
N LEU A 172 26.91 -16.03 3.68
CA LEU A 172 28.20 -16.18 4.35
C LEU A 172 28.10 -16.25 5.88
N CYS A 173 27.13 -15.54 6.48
CA CYS A 173 27.01 -15.46 7.94
C CYS A 173 25.82 -16.27 8.49
N GLY A 174 24.79 -16.54 7.68
CA GLY A 174 23.54 -17.16 8.14
C GLY A 174 23.43 -18.66 7.89
N THR A 175 24.19 -19.23 6.93
CA THR A 175 23.98 -20.61 6.46
C THR A 175 25.24 -21.47 6.48
N PRO A 176 25.56 -22.12 7.61
CA PRO A 176 24.93 -22.00 8.93
C PRO A 176 25.54 -20.87 9.77
N PHE A 177 24.76 -20.36 10.73
CA PHE A 177 25.25 -19.36 11.68
C PHE A 177 26.22 -19.97 12.71
N ASP A 178 27.42 -19.39 12.82
CA ASP A 178 28.52 -19.78 13.72
C ASP A 178 28.81 -18.67 14.76
N PRO A 179 28.16 -18.70 15.95
CA PRO A 179 28.24 -17.62 16.92
C PRO A 179 29.66 -17.28 17.41
N PRO A 180 30.53 -18.25 17.74
CA PRO A 180 31.91 -17.96 18.16
C PRO A 180 32.73 -17.18 17.12
N TRP A 181 32.59 -17.53 15.83
CA TRP A 181 33.26 -16.79 14.76
C TRP A 181 32.63 -15.41 14.54
N PHE A 182 31.30 -15.37 14.51
CA PHE A 182 30.54 -14.14 14.25
C PHE A 182 30.81 -13.05 15.30
N ALA A 183 30.96 -13.44 16.58
CA ALA A 183 31.32 -12.55 17.68
C ALA A 183 32.66 -11.83 17.49
N GLY A 184 33.57 -12.40 16.68
CA GLY A 184 34.87 -11.82 16.37
C GLY A 184 34.87 -10.80 15.23
N LEU A 185 33.74 -10.60 14.55
CA LEU A 185 33.62 -9.62 13.46
C LEU A 185 33.46 -8.19 14.00
N PRO A 186 33.83 -7.14 13.24
CA PRO A 186 33.54 -5.75 13.61
C PRO A 186 32.03 -5.51 13.81
N LEU A 187 31.65 -4.66 14.78
CA LEU A 187 30.24 -4.43 15.14
C LEU A 187 29.38 -3.96 13.97
N HIS A 188 29.92 -3.17 13.04
CA HIS A 188 29.17 -2.70 11.86
C HIS A 188 28.86 -3.84 10.88
N VAL A 189 29.79 -4.79 10.71
CA VAL A 189 29.59 -6.02 9.93
C VAL A 189 28.56 -6.90 10.61
N GLN A 190 28.68 -7.10 11.93
CA GLN A 190 27.70 -7.87 12.69
C GLN A 190 26.29 -7.29 12.56
N LEU A 191 26.15 -5.96 12.71
CA LEU A 191 24.87 -5.28 12.63
C LEU A 191 24.25 -5.45 11.24
N TYR A 192 25.01 -5.18 10.17
CA TYR A 192 24.49 -5.28 8.82
C TYR A 192 24.15 -6.74 8.45
N ALA A 193 25.02 -7.70 8.77
CA ALA A 193 24.75 -9.13 8.52
C ALA A 193 23.51 -9.62 9.29
N LEU A 194 23.39 -9.30 10.58
CA LEU A 194 22.20 -9.65 11.35
C LEU A 194 20.95 -9.00 10.75
N HIS A 195 20.99 -7.71 10.41
CA HIS A 195 19.87 -7.05 9.75
C HIS A 195 19.41 -7.79 8.49
N GLN A 196 20.34 -8.21 7.62
CA GLN A 196 20.01 -8.96 6.41
C GLN A 196 19.47 -10.37 6.71
N ILE A 197 20.04 -11.09 7.68
CA ILE A 197 19.57 -12.42 8.11
C ILE A 197 18.14 -12.33 8.65
N PHE A 198 17.89 -11.36 9.54
CA PHE A 198 16.59 -11.12 10.15
C PHE A 198 15.56 -10.67 9.10
N LEU A 199 15.92 -9.77 8.20
CA LEU A 199 15.07 -9.35 7.08
C LEU A 199 14.72 -10.53 6.16
N GLY A 200 15.71 -11.33 5.75
CA GLY A 200 15.46 -12.55 4.98
C GLY A 200 14.57 -13.55 5.72
N GLY A 201 14.80 -13.72 7.03
CA GLY A 201 13.95 -14.49 7.94
C GLY A 201 12.50 -14.02 7.94
N LEU A 202 12.26 -12.71 8.03
CA LEU A 202 10.92 -12.14 7.98
C LEU A 202 10.25 -12.32 6.62
N LEU A 203 10.96 -12.05 5.53
CA LEU A 203 10.39 -12.04 4.18
C LEU A 203 10.12 -13.46 3.66
N LEU A 204 10.99 -14.42 3.98
CA LEU A 204 10.92 -15.79 3.46
C LEU A 204 10.47 -16.82 4.50
N LEU A 205 10.38 -16.43 5.78
CA LEU A 205 10.09 -17.28 6.94
C LEU A 205 11.10 -18.42 7.07
N THR A 206 12.39 -18.10 7.00
CA THR A 206 13.49 -19.04 7.22
C THR A 206 13.84 -19.16 8.70
N GLU A 207 14.65 -20.15 9.06
CA GLU A 207 15.06 -20.36 10.44
C GLU A 207 16.05 -19.29 10.92
N ILE A 208 15.75 -18.64 12.04
CA ILE A 208 16.61 -17.61 12.67
C ILE A 208 16.96 -17.92 14.14
N THR A 209 16.82 -19.18 14.57
CA THR A 209 16.98 -19.60 15.98
C THR A 209 18.33 -19.17 16.56
N ARG A 210 19.45 -19.56 15.92
CA ARG A 210 20.80 -19.22 16.40
C ARG A 210 21.12 -17.70 16.35
N PRO A 211 20.81 -16.96 15.26
CA PRO A 211 20.95 -15.50 15.26
C PRO A 211 20.14 -14.81 16.37
N LEU A 212 18.94 -15.32 16.67
CA LEU A 212 18.10 -14.78 17.75
C LEU A 212 18.69 -15.08 19.14
N GLU A 213 19.13 -16.31 19.38
CA GLU A 213 19.83 -16.70 20.62
C GLU A 213 21.09 -15.85 20.85
N TYR A 214 21.84 -15.55 19.78
CA TYR A 214 23.00 -14.68 19.82
C TYR A 214 22.66 -13.26 20.32
N LEU A 215 21.57 -12.67 19.83
CA LEU A 215 21.11 -11.36 20.29
C LEU A 215 20.53 -11.39 21.72
N GLN A 216 19.95 -12.52 22.13
CA GLN A 216 19.41 -12.70 23.48
C GLN A 216 20.50 -12.90 24.54
N ASP A 217 21.74 -13.24 24.15
CA ASP A 217 22.84 -13.40 25.10
C ASP A 217 23.18 -12.06 25.78
N LYS A 218 22.87 -11.98 27.08
CA LYS A 218 23.18 -10.80 27.92
C LYS A 218 24.68 -10.47 27.94
N ARG A 219 25.57 -11.43 27.65
CA ARG A 219 27.02 -11.19 27.56
C ARG A 219 27.39 -10.38 26.33
N PHE A 220 26.76 -10.65 25.18
CA PHE A 220 26.99 -9.93 23.94
C PHE A 220 26.71 -8.43 24.12
N LEU A 221 25.51 -8.08 24.58
CA LEU A 221 25.11 -6.67 24.71
C LEU A 221 25.88 -5.89 25.78
N LYS A 222 26.32 -6.57 26.85
CA LYS A 222 27.24 -5.97 27.82
C LYS A 222 28.56 -5.58 27.17
N GLY A 223 29.04 -6.36 26.19
CA GLY A 223 30.23 -6.07 25.39
C GLY A 223 30.05 -4.95 24.35
N VAL A 224 28.82 -4.65 23.94
CA VAL A 224 28.54 -3.57 22.97
C VAL A 224 28.56 -2.20 23.67
N PRO A 225 29.25 -1.18 23.13
CA PRO A 225 29.21 0.18 23.65
C PRO A 225 27.78 0.74 23.68
N ALA A 226 27.41 1.48 24.72
CA ALA A 226 26.03 1.96 24.91
C ALA A 226 25.46 2.68 23.67
N LYS A 227 26.25 3.54 23.02
CA LYS A 227 25.84 4.29 21.81
C LYS A 227 25.52 3.41 20.59
N ASN A 228 25.94 2.14 20.59
CA ASN A 228 25.75 1.18 19.48
C ASN A 228 24.70 0.09 19.79
N ARG A 229 24.10 0.07 20.99
CA ARG A 229 23.20 -1.02 21.41
C ARG A 229 21.78 -0.90 20.86
N GLU A 230 21.33 0.30 20.51
CA GLU A 230 19.95 0.53 20.07
C GLU A 230 19.58 -0.26 18.80
N PRO A 231 20.41 -0.30 17.73
CA PRO A 231 20.08 -1.06 16.53
C PRO A 231 19.98 -2.59 16.76
N PHE A 232 20.83 -3.15 17.63
CA PHE A 232 20.74 -4.56 18.02
C PHE A 232 19.48 -4.83 18.85
N SER A 233 19.12 -3.89 19.72
CA SER A 233 17.88 -3.96 20.49
C SER A 233 16.66 -3.92 19.58
N TYR A 234 16.64 -3.05 18.57
CA TYR A 234 15.59 -3.00 17.54
C TYR A 234 15.44 -4.35 16.82
N LEU A 235 16.55 -4.95 16.34
CA LEU A 235 16.52 -6.24 15.66
C LEU A 235 15.94 -7.36 16.53
N LEU A 236 16.33 -7.40 17.81
CA LEU A 236 15.81 -8.38 18.75
C LEU A 236 14.32 -8.15 19.04
N THR A 237 13.93 -6.95 19.46
CA THR A 237 12.56 -6.68 19.90
C THR A 237 11.56 -6.80 18.76
N SER A 238 11.90 -6.32 17.55
CA SER A 238 11.05 -6.49 16.36
C SER A 238 10.77 -7.97 16.06
N HIS A 239 11.78 -8.84 16.16
CA HIS A 239 11.61 -10.27 15.90
C HIS A 239 10.90 -11.01 17.02
N LEU A 240 11.08 -10.61 18.28
CA LEU A 240 10.27 -11.12 19.39
C LEU A 240 8.79 -10.82 19.15
N LEU A 241 8.45 -9.59 18.74
CA LEU A 241 7.07 -9.21 18.39
C LEU A 241 6.53 -10.04 17.22
N ILE A 242 7.29 -10.20 16.13
CA ILE A 242 6.87 -11.01 14.95
C ILE A 242 6.69 -12.50 15.30
N LYS A 243 7.50 -13.04 16.21
CA LYS A 243 7.34 -14.43 16.68
C LYS A 243 6.19 -14.57 17.68
N GLY A 244 5.61 -13.48 18.17
CA GLY A 244 4.52 -13.49 19.14
C GLY A 244 4.96 -13.56 20.60
N GLN A 245 6.25 -13.30 20.88
CA GLN A 245 6.84 -13.31 22.20
C GLN A 245 6.76 -11.89 22.83
N THR A 246 5.55 -11.38 23.00
CA THR A 246 5.30 -9.99 23.42
C THR A 246 5.77 -9.73 24.86
N GLN A 247 5.61 -10.71 25.76
CA GLN A 247 6.15 -10.60 27.12
C GLN A 247 7.68 -10.54 27.14
N ALA A 248 8.35 -11.35 26.32
CA ALA A 248 9.81 -11.32 26.21
C ALA A 248 10.31 -9.97 25.67
N ALA A 249 9.61 -9.40 24.68
CA ALA A 249 9.89 -8.05 24.18
C ALA A 249 9.69 -6.99 25.27
N ALA A 250 8.61 -7.05 26.04
CA ALA A 250 8.33 -6.12 27.13
C ALA A 250 9.34 -6.23 28.28
N ALA A 251 9.72 -7.45 28.67
CA ALA A 251 10.77 -7.71 29.65
C ALA A 251 12.10 -7.12 29.19
N TRP A 252 12.42 -7.27 27.91
CA TRP A 252 13.63 -6.68 27.34
C TRP A 252 13.65 -5.15 27.41
N LEU A 253 12.55 -4.51 27.03
CA LEU A 253 12.39 -3.04 27.03
C LEU A 253 12.35 -2.46 28.45
N SER A 254 11.94 -3.24 29.45
CA SER A 254 11.87 -2.80 30.86
C SER A 254 13.14 -3.11 31.66
N GLU A 255 13.85 -4.20 31.37
CA GLU A 255 15.14 -4.55 32.00
C GLU A 255 16.28 -3.64 31.53
N SER A 256 16.14 -2.98 30.37
CA SER A 256 17.14 -2.09 29.77
C SER A 256 17.19 -0.72 30.45
N ARG A 257 17.43 -0.70 31.78
CA ARG A 257 17.51 0.48 32.67
C ARG A 257 18.63 1.51 32.35
N GLN A 258 19.22 1.48 31.16
CA GLN A 258 20.21 2.46 30.71
C GLN A 258 19.96 2.99 29.30
N GLN A 259 18.92 2.56 28.58
CA GLN A 259 18.68 2.98 27.19
C GLN A 259 17.22 3.27 26.92
N ALA A 260 17.00 4.30 26.11
CA ALA A 260 15.68 4.54 25.55
C ALA A 260 15.28 3.34 24.67
N PRO A 261 14.00 2.96 24.67
CA PRO A 261 13.49 1.92 23.79
C PRO A 261 13.73 2.29 22.32
N PRO A 262 13.99 1.30 21.44
CA PRO A 262 14.15 1.57 20.02
C PRO A 262 12.91 2.26 19.43
N LEU A 263 13.14 3.19 18.51
CA LEU A 263 12.08 4.03 17.95
C LEU A 263 11.05 3.16 17.19
N GLY A 264 9.77 3.43 17.40
CA GLY A 264 8.64 2.74 16.77
C GLY A 264 8.24 1.40 17.40
N ILE A 265 9.09 0.79 18.24
CA ILE A 265 8.81 -0.52 18.86
C ILE A 265 7.72 -0.42 19.93
N LEU A 266 7.73 0.63 20.76
CA LEU A 266 6.68 0.81 21.77
C LEU A 266 5.30 1.01 21.15
N GLY A 267 5.21 1.86 20.11
CA GLY A 267 3.97 2.06 19.37
C GLY A 267 3.45 0.75 18.77
N TRP A 268 4.34 -0.06 18.20
CA TRP A 268 4.00 -1.37 17.66
C TRP A 268 3.47 -2.32 18.76
N GLN A 269 4.15 -2.40 19.90
CA GLN A 269 3.71 -3.23 21.02
C GLN A 269 2.32 -2.81 21.53
N GLN A 270 2.07 -1.50 21.71
CA GLN A 270 0.77 -0.98 22.14
C GLN A 270 -0.33 -1.29 21.12
N PHE A 271 -0.02 -1.18 19.83
CA PHE A 271 -0.97 -1.55 18.78
C PHE A 271 -1.37 -3.03 18.85
N LEU A 272 -0.40 -3.92 19.05
CA LEU A 272 -0.65 -5.36 19.24
C LEU A 272 -1.40 -5.67 20.54
N ALA A 273 -1.26 -4.83 21.58
CA ALA A 273 -2.05 -4.93 22.80
C ALA A 273 -3.52 -4.43 22.63
N GLY A 274 -3.86 -3.83 21.48
CA GLY A 274 -5.18 -3.26 21.21
C GLY A 274 -5.31 -1.78 21.59
N GLU A 275 -4.33 -1.22 22.29
CA GLU A 275 -4.27 0.16 22.80
C GLU A 275 -3.90 1.15 21.69
N THR A 276 -4.85 1.40 20.78
CA THR A 276 -4.60 2.11 19.51
C THR A 276 -4.22 3.58 19.73
N THR A 277 -4.87 4.27 20.67
CA THR A 277 -4.57 5.67 20.98
C THR A 277 -3.18 5.81 21.60
N SER A 278 -2.82 4.92 22.52
CA SER A 278 -1.47 4.88 23.12
C SER A 278 -0.40 4.55 22.09
N ALA A 279 -0.71 3.67 21.13
CA ALA A 279 0.20 3.37 20.02
C ALA A 279 0.52 4.60 19.18
N ILE A 280 -0.50 5.36 18.77
CA ILE A 280 -0.34 6.61 17.99
C ILE A 280 0.51 7.60 18.77
N HIS A 281 0.23 7.80 20.06
CA HIS A 281 1.01 8.71 20.90
C HIS A 281 2.49 8.33 20.95
N CYS A 282 2.82 7.05 21.16
CA CYS A 282 4.20 6.58 21.15
C CYS A 282 4.88 6.81 19.78
N TYR A 283 4.18 6.57 18.67
CA TYR A 283 4.72 6.83 17.34
C TYR A 283 4.98 8.32 17.10
N GLU A 284 4.07 9.20 17.51
CA GLU A 284 4.22 10.64 17.38
C GLU A 284 5.44 11.15 18.15
N GLU A 285 5.61 10.69 19.41
CA GLU A 285 6.79 11.01 20.22
C GLU A 285 8.09 10.58 19.52
N ASP A 286 8.15 9.37 18.99
CA ASP A 286 9.33 8.87 18.28
C ASP A 286 9.59 9.63 16.98
N LEU A 287 8.54 9.99 16.23
CA LEU A 287 8.66 10.84 15.05
C LEU A 287 9.23 12.23 15.40
N THR A 288 8.91 12.82 16.56
CA THR A 288 9.55 14.09 16.96
C THR A 288 11.06 13.94 17.14
N LYS A 289 11.53 12.80 17.68
CA LYS A 289 12.95 12.49 17.85
C LYS A 289 13.62 12.32 16.48
N ILE A 290 12.99 11.56 15.56
CA ILE A 290 13.51 11.35 14.20
C ILE A 290 13.61 12.69 13.45
N LYS A 291 12.57 13.55 13.53
CA LYS A 291 12.58 14.89 12.91
C LYS A 291 13.75 15.74 13.41
N LYS A 292 14.02 15.69 14.72
CA LYS A 292 15.12 16.44 15.35
C LYS A 292 16.49 15.93 14.92
N VAL A 293 16.69 14.61 14.88
CA VAL A 293 17.97 13.99 14.51
C VAL A 293 18.26 14.16 13.03
N ASN A 294 17.27 13.91 12.16
CA ASN A 294 17.45 13.94 10.71
C ASN A 294 17.33 15.36 10.11
N GLN A 295 17.01 16.37 10.94
CA GLN A 295 16.71 17.74 10.51
C GLN A 295 15.63 17.81 9.39
N ASN A 296 14.79 16.78 9.31
CA ASN A 296 13.77 16.64 8.29
C ASN A 296 12.39 16.78 8.95
N LYS A 297 11.61 17.77 8.52
CA LYS A 297 10.24 17.98 9.03
C LYS A 297 9.27 16.87 8.62
N ARG A 298 9.58 16.11 7.55
CA ARG A 298 8.82 14.97 7.02
C ARG A 298 9.50 13.64 7.38
N ALA A 299 9.65 13.38 8.67
CA ALA A 299 10.13 12.06 9.12
C ALA A 299 9.01 11.02 9.04
N TYR A 300 9.38 9.81 8.67
CA TYR A 300 8.53 8.62 8.66
C TYR A 300 9.37 7.37 8.99
N PHE A 301 8.70 6.29 9.35
CA PHE A 301 9.31 4.99 9.57
C PHE A 301 9.43 4.22 8.24
N THR A 302 10.52 3.48 8.06
CA THR A 302 10.84 2.81 6.80
C THR A 302 10.77 1.29 6.89
N GLY A 303 10.73 0.72 8.10
CA GLY A 303 10.61 -0.71 8.35
C GLY A 303 9.18 -1.18 8.56
N ILE A 304 9.04 -2.35 9.17
CA ILE A 304 7.73 -2.95 9.48
C ILE A 304 6.95 -2.13 10.52
N GLU A 305 7.65 -1.44 11.43
CA GLU A 305 7.05 -0.55 12.43
C GLU A 305 6.26 0.59 11.79
N GLY A 306 6.64 1.02 10.58
CA GLY A 306 5.88 2.02 9.84
C GLY A 306 4.56 1.47 9.28
N LEU A 307 4.49 0.18 8.92
CA LEU A 307 3.22 -0.45 8.55
C LEU A 307 2.26 -0.45 9.74
N PHE A 308 2.75 -0.79 10.94
CA PHE A 308 1.93 -0.78 12.16
C PHE A 308 1.53 0.65 12.59
N HIS A 309 2.37 1.65 12.36
CA HIS A 309 2.01 3.04 12.54
C HIS A 309 0.85 3.45 11.63
N LEU A 310 0.94 3.16 10.33
CA LEU A 310 -0.15 3.46 9.39
C LEU A 310 -1.42 2.68 9.74
N MET A 311 -1.31 1.41 10.15
CA MET A 311 -2.46 0.64 10.61
C MET A 311 -3.11 1.26 11.86
N ALA A 312 -2.32 1.80 12.79
CA ALA A 312 -2.85 2.48 13.98
C ALA A 312 -3.66 3.73 13.58
N LEU A 313 -3.14 4.54 12.65
CA LEU A 313 -3.86 5.70 12.10
C LEU A 313 -5.18 5.28 11.42
N LEU A 314 -5.13 4.26 10.57
CA LEU A 314 -6.31 3.78 9.83
C LEU A 314 -7.36 3.12 10.73
N LYS A 315 -6.94 2.45 11.80
CA LYS A 315 -7.83 1.87 12.81
C LYS A 315 -8.54 2.93 13.65
N ASN A 316 -7.89 4.07 13.92
CA ASN A 316 -8.50 5.17 14.66
C ASN A 316 -9.70 5.80 13.92
N GLY A 317 -9.81 5.58 12.61
CA GLY A 317 -10.96 6.01 11.81
C GLY A 317 -11.04 7.52 11.55
N ASP A 318 -9.95 8.25 11.83
CA ASP A 318 -9.87 9.68 11.55
C ASP A 318 -9.47 9.92 10.09
N TYR A 319 -10.43 10.39 9.29
CA TYR A 319 -10.21 10.68 7.87
C TYR A 319 -9.19 11.80 7.62
N THR A 320 -8.90 12.65 8.62
CA THR A 320 -7.90 13.71 8.47
C THR A 320 -6.48 13.14 8.31
N THR A 321 -6.24 11.91 8.78
CA THR A 321 -4.93 11.25 8.66
C THR A 321 -4.71 10.61 7.29
N HIS A 322 -5.74 10.52 6.44
CA HIS A 322 -5.61 9.89 5.12
C HIS A 322 -4.60 10.63 4.22
N GLN A 323 -4.58 11.96 4.24
CA GLN A 323 -3.59 12.73 3.47
C GLN A 323 -2.18 12.50 4.01
N GLN A 324 -2.02 12.40 5.33
CA GLN A 324 -0.73 12.06 5.95
C GLN A 324 -0.24 10.68 5.50
N VAL A 325 -1.13 9.67 5.42
CA VAL A 325 -0.80 8.34 4.91
C VAL A 325 -0.34 8.41 3.45
N ARG A 326 -1.04 9.16 2.59
CA ARG A 326 -0.63 9.36 1.18
C ARG A 326 0.75 9.99 1.06
N ASP A 327 1.00 11.05 1.82
CA ASP A 327 2.26 11.78 1.78
C ASP A 327 3.43 10.88 2.23
N ILE A 328 3.24 10.08 3.28
CA ILE A 328 4.25 9.12 3.76
C ILE A 328 4.56 8.08 2.67
N ILE A 329 3.53 7.47 2.08
CA ILE A 329 3.73 6.41 1.08
C ILE A 329 4.41 6.96 -0.17
N LYS A 330 4.02 8.16 -0.60
CA LYS A 330 4.68 8.86 -1.70
C LYS A 330 6.14 9.18 -1.38
N ASP A 331 6.43 9.69 -0.19
CA ASP A 331 7.81 9.97 0.21
C ASP A 331 8.65 8.67 0.28
N ILE A 332 8.07 7.52 0.64
CA ILE A 332 8.75 6.21 0.58
C ILE A 332 9.02 5.81 -0.88
N GLU A 333 8.04 5.95 -1.77
CA GLU A 333 8.18 5.63 -3.19
C GLU A 333 9.27 6.49 -3.86
N ASP A 334 9.26 7.80 -3.60
CA ASP A 334 10.21 8.76 -4.20
C ASP A 334 11.64 8.60 -3.66
N ILE A 335 11.79 8.33 -2.35
CA ILE A 335 13.12 8.31 -1.67
C ILE A 335 13.69 6.89 -1.57
N GLN A 336 12.83 5.88 -1.47
CA GLN A 336 13.20 4.47 -1.27
C GLN A 336 12.43 3.54 -2.22
N PRO A 337 12.57 3.70 -3.55
CA PRO A 337 11.84 2.89 -4.53
C PRO A 337 12.13 1.39 -4.43
N HIS A 338 13.27 1.01 -3.86
CA HIS A 338 13.67 -0.38 -3.62
C HIS A 338 13.33 -0.91 -2.21
N ASN A 339 12.52 -0.19 -1.43
CA ASN A 339 12.08 -0.66 -0.12
C ASN A 339 11.22 -1.93 -0.28
N LEU A 340 11.67 -3.03 0.33
CA LEU A 340 11.00 -4.33 0.23
C LEU A 340 9.59 -4.33 0.83
N PHE A 341 9.25 -3.39 1.72
CA PHE A 341 7.92 -3.25 2.28
C PHE A 341 7.01 -2.32 1.47
N LEU A 342 7.52 -1.63 0.43
CA LEU A 342 6.74 -0.70 -0.40
C LEU A 342 5.44 -1.32 -0.93
N PRO A 343 5.39 -2.58 -1.43
CA PRO A 343 4.12 -3.18 -1.84
C PRO A 343 3.09 -3.28 -0.72
N ALA A 344 3.51 -3.54 0.52
CA ALA A 344 2.61 -3.56 1.68
C ALA A 344 2.12 -2.14 2.05
N TYR A 345 2.97 -1.12 1.90
CA TYR A 345 2.56 0.29 2.01
C TYR A 345 1.53 0.65 0.92
N THR A 346 1.76 0.28 -0.34
CA THR A 346 0.84 0.49 -1.46
C THR A 346 -0.52 -0.17 -1.21
N LEU A 347 -0.55 -1.34 -0.57
CA LEU A 347 -1.81 -1.99 -0.17
C LEU A 347 -2.55 -1.20 0.90
N LEU A 348 -1.86 -0.61 1.88
CA LEU A 348 -2.50 0.30 2.83
C LEU A 348 -3.05 1.55 2.13
N LEU A 349 -2.36 2.08 1.10
CA LEU A 349 -2.91 3.15 0.26
C LEU A 349 -4.23 2.71 -0.40
N ALA A 350 -4.29 1.50 -0.97
CA ALA A 350 -5.52 0.97 -1.56
C ALA A 350 -6.70 0.94 -0.56
N LEU A 351 -6.43 0.68 0.72
CA LEU A 351 -7.45 0.77 1.77
C LEU A 351 -7.93 2.21 1.99
N VAL A 352 -7.02 3.19 1.98
CA VAL A 352 -7.39 4.62 2.08
C VAL A 352 -8.27 5.02 0.89
N GLU A 353 -7.88 4.63 -0.32
CA GLU A 353 -8.64 4.89 -1.54
C GLU A 353 -10.03 4.26 -1.49
N ALA A 354 -10.14 3.03 -0.99
CA ALA A 354 -11.43 2.37 -0.80
C ALA A 354 -12.30 3.05 0.28
N LYS A 355 -11.70 3.52 1.38
CA LYS A 355 -12.41 4.28 2.43
C LYS A 355 -12.91 5.65 1.97
N GLU A 356 -12.27 6.24 0.96
CA GLU A 356 -12.70 7.49 0.30
C GLU A 356 -13.58 7.25 -0.93
N ASN A 357 -14.11 6.03 -1.11
CA ASN A 357 -14.98 5.65 -2.22
C ASN A 357 -14.33 5.77 -3.62
N ARG A 358 -13.00 5.74 -3.71
CA ARG A 358 -12.23 5.65 -4.97
C ARG A 358 -11.87 4.21 -5.28
N LEU A 359 -12.91 3.38 -5.49
CA LEU A 359 -12.77 1.93 -5.63
C LEU A 359 -11.96 1.50 -6.86
N ASP A 360 -11.99 2.26 -7.95
CA ASP A 360 -11.21 1.94 -9.15
C ASP A 360 -9.71 2.07 -8.87
N LEU A 361 -9.28 3.17 -8.24
CA LEU A 361 -7.90 3.34 -7.79
C LEU A 361 -7.48 2.26 -6.79
N ALA A 362 -8.36 1.92 -5.84
CA ALA A 362 -8.08 0.85 -4.89
C ALA A 362 -7.85 -0.50 -5.59
N ARG A 363 -8.66 -0.83 -6.61
CA ARG A 363 -8.54 -2.05 -7.42
C ARG A 363 -7.27 -2.05 -8.28
N ASP A 364 -6.91 -0.91 -8.87
CA ASP A 364 -5.68 -0.78 -9.65
C ASP A 364 -4.45 -1.05 -8.79
N LEU A 365 -4.40 -0.47 -7.58
CA LEU A 365 -3.34 -0.70 -6.60
C LEU A 365 -3.28 -2.16 -6.14
N LEU A 366 -4.43 -2.77 -5.83
CA LEU A 366 -4.51 -4.20 -5.48
C LEU A 366 -4.01 -5.09 -6.63
N THR A 367 -4.38 -4.76 -7.86
CA THR A 367 -4.00 -5.52 -9.06
C THR A 367 -2.50 -5.41 -9.31
N ALA A 368 -1.93 -4.20 -9.21
CA ALA A 368 -0.49 -3.98 -9.37
C ALA A 368 0.35 -4.86 -8.43
N VAL A 369 -0.05 -4.97 -7.17
CA VAL A 369 0.65 -5.80 -6.18
C VAL A 369 0.34 -7.30 -6.37
N SER A 370 -0.87 -7.66 -6.80
CA SER A 370 -1.26 -9.06 -7.05
C SER A 370 -0.51 -9.69 -8.23
N LEU A 371 -0.02 -8.88 -9.17
CA LEU A 371 0.75 -9.33 -10.34
C LEU A 371 2.23 -9.60 -10.02
N LEU A 372 2.69 -9.33 -8.80
CA LEU A 372 4.06 -9.64 -8.40
C LEU A 372 4.30 -11.16 -8.46
N PRO A 373 5.34 -11.64 -9.16
CA PRO A 373 5.52 -13.07 -9.43
C PRO A 373 5.93 -13.88 -8.19
N LYS A 374 6.59 -13.24 -7.21
CA LYS A 374 7.09 -13.88 -5.98
C LYS A 374 6.89 -12.95 -4.77
N PRO A 375 5.65 -12.73 -4.31
CA PRO A 375 5.40 -11.90 -3.14
C PRO A 375 5.98 -12.58 -1.89
N HIS A 376 6.68 -11.80 -1.06
CA HIS A 376 7.19 -12.27 0.21
C HIS A 376 6.08 -12.37 1.28
N SER A 377 6.43 -12.87 2.47
CA SER A 377 5.52 -13.16 3.58
C SER A 377 4.66 -11.95 3.99
N ILE A 378 5.29 -10.79 4.20
CA ILE A 378 4.59 -9.56 4.61
C ILE A 378 3.67 -9.02 3.50
N THR A 379 4.14 -8.93 2.25
CA THR A 379 3.29 -8.49 1.13
C THR A 379 2.09 -9.42 0.94
N THR A 380 2.30 -10.73 1.07
CA THR A 380 1.21 -11.72 1.02
C THR A 380 0.19 -11.53 2.15
N LEU A 381 0.66 -11.24 3.38
CA LEU A 381 -0.20 -10.96 4.53
C LEU A 381 -1.07 -9.72 4.27
N PHE A 382 -0.45 -8.60 3.88
CA PHE A 382 -1.14 -7.34 3.66
C PHE A 382 -2.07 -7.40 2.44
N LEU A 383 -1.71 -8.14 1.39
CA LEU A 383 -2.58 -8.32 0.23
C LEU A 383 -3.87 -9.00 0.66
N ALA A 384 -3.76 -10.11 1.40
CA ALA A 384 -4.91 -10.83 1.91
C ALA A 384 -5.76 -10.00 2.90
N LEU A 385 -5.12 -9.27 3.83
CA LEU A 385 -5.80 -8.42 4.80
C LEU A 385 -6.57 -7.29 4.11
N VAL A 386 -5.92 -6.54 3.23
CA VAL A 386 -6.52 -5.38 2.58
C VAL A 386 -7.62 -5.82 1.61
N THR A 387 -7.42 -6.88 0.83
CA THR A 387 -8.52 -7.44 0.01
C THR A 387 -9.69 -7.86 0.90
N TYR A 388 -9.44 -8.51 2.04
CA TYR A 388 -10.50 -8.87 2.97
C TYR A 388 -11.25 -7.63 3.52
N TRP A 389 -10.54 -6.58 3.93
CA TRP A 389 -11.18 -5.35 4.43
C TRP A 389 -11.99 -4.61 3.37
N ILE A 390 -11.61 -4.70 2.09
CA ILE A 390 -12.28 -4.02 0.97
C ILE A 390 -13.39 -4.87 0.34
N GLU A 391 -13.19 -6.17 0.21
CA GLU A 391 -14.06 -7.07 -0.57
C GLU A 391 -14.80 -8.09 0.31
N GLY A 392 -14.52 -8.14 1.61
CA GLY A 392 -15.11 -9.09 2.55
C GLY A 392 -14.51 -10.50 2.49
N LYS A 393 -13.59 -10.76 1.54
CA LYS A 393 -12.90 -12.05 1.39
C LYS A 393 -11.46 -11.86 0.90
N PRO A 394 -10.50 -12.72 1.30
CA PRO A 394 -9.16 -12.69 0.73
C PRO A 394 -9.16 -13.06 -0.76
N SER A 395 -8.22 -12.49 -1.53
CA SER A 395 -8.08 -12.80 -2.96
C SER A 395 -7.67 -14.26 -3.20
N PRO A 396 -8.31 -15.00 -4.13
CA PRO A 396 -7.90 -16.34 -4.51
C PRO A 396 -6.43 -16.44 -4.96
N VAL A 397 -5.89 -15.37 -5.55
CA VAL A 397 -4.50 -15.29 -6.07
C VAL A 397 -3.47 -15.44 -4.95
N CYS A 398 -3.76 -14.93 -3.76
CA CYS A 398 -2.84 -14.97 -2.63
C CYS A 398 -2.94 -16.26 -1.79
N LEU A 399 -4.00 -17.06 -1.93
CA LEU A 399 -4.25 -18.26 -1.11
C LEU A 399 -3.11 -19.31 -1.19
N PRO A 400 -2.54 -19.65 -2.36
CA PRO A 400 -1.42 -20.60 -2.42
C PRO A 400 -0.19 -20.10 -1.64
N HIS A 401 0.09 -18.80 -1.73
CA HIS A 401 1.18 -18.16 -1.02
C HIS A 401 0.93 -18.14 0.49
N LEU A 402 -0.28 -17.80 0.93
CA LEU A 402 -0.70 -17.85 2.34
C LEU A 402 -0.52 -19.26 2.93
N LYS A 403 -0.97 -20.31 2.23
CA LYS A 403 -0.81 -21.71 2.69
C LYS A 403 0.67 -22.09 2.80
N SER A 404 1.49 -21.67 1.85
CA SER A 404 2.94 -21.90 1.85
C SER A 404 3.61 -21.21 3.04
N PHE A 405 3.34 -19.92 3.23
CA PHE A 405 3.91 -19.15 4.36
C PHE A 405 3.37 -19.61 5.71
N GLN A 406 2.13 -20.06 5.82
CA GLN A 406 1.60 -20.65 7.06
C GLN A 406 2.43 -21.88 7.49
N LYS A 407 2.74 -22.77 6.55
CA LYS A 407 3.56 -23.96 6.83
C LYS A 407 4.96 -23.57 7.31
N LYS A 408 5.60 -22.60 6.64
CA LYS A 408 6.92 -22.09 7.05
C LYS A 408 6.88 -21.39 8.42
N ALA A 409 5.86 -20.57 8.67
CA ALA A 409 5.66 -19.90 9.94
C ALA A 409 5.55 -20.90 11.10
N ALA A 410 4.75 -21.96 10.90
CA ALA A 410 4.61 -23.04 11.87
C ALA A 410 5.93 -23.82 12.08
N ALA A 411 6.66 -24.12 11.00
CA ALA A 411 7.91 -24.87 11.06
C ALA A 411 9.05 -24.11 11.76
N HIS A 412 9.12 -22.79 11.62
CA HIS A 412 10.23 -21.96 12.12
C HIS A 412 9.86 -21.06 13.33
N GLY A 413 8.67 -21.27 13.91
CA GLY A 413 8.25 -20.63 15.16
C GLY A 413 7.82 -19.17 15.04
N TYR A 414 7.33 -18.74 13.87
CA TYR A 414 6.72 -17.43 13.68
C TYR A 414 5.23 -17.47 14.09
N LEU A 415 4.98 -17.60 15.39
CA LEU A 415 3.66 -17.98 15.91
C LEU A 415 2.60 -16.91 15.66
N TRP A 416 2.94 -15.62 15.82
CA TRP A 416 2.02 -14.52 15.52
C TRP A 416 1.63 -14.50 14.03
N LEU A 417 2.59 -14.59 13.10
CA LEU A 417 2.30 -14.67 11.67
C LEU A 417 1.46 -15.91 11.31
N ASN A 418 1.76 -17.06 11.90
CA ASN A 418 0.96 -18.28 11.70
C ASN A 418 -0.51 -18.07 12.12
N ARG A 419 -0.75 -17.38 13.25
CA ARG A 419 -2.10 -17.03 13.72
C ARG A 419 -2.84 -16.13 12.72
N GLU A 420 -2.19 -15.09 12.20
CA GLU A 420 -2.80 -14.20 11.21
C GLU A 420 -3.11 -14.93 9.91
N TYR A 421 -2.18 -15.74 9.40
CA TYR A 421 -2.42 -16.56 8.20
C TYR A 421 -3.56 -17.57 8.40
N ALA A 422 -3.61 -18.24 9.55
CA ALA A 422 -4.70 -19.17 9.86
C ALA A 422 -6.06 -18.46 9.87
N SER A 423 -6.12 -17.22 10.36
CA SER A 423 -7.35 -16.43 10.43
C SER A 423 -7.82 -16.02 9.04
N LEU A 424 -6.92 -15.56 8.18
CA LEU A 424 -7.23 -15.24 6.78
C LEU A 424 -7.66 -16.46 5.98
N LEU A 425 -7.00 -17.62 6.16
CA LEU A 425 -7.39 -18.85 5.49
C LEU A 425 -8.79 -19.31 5.91
N ARG A 426 -9.16 -19.18 7.20
CA ARG A 426 -10.54 -19.46 7.65
C ARG A 426 -11.57 -18.58 6.97
N LEU A 427 -11.26 -17.29 6.79
CA LEU A 427 -12.14 -16.35 6.09
C LEU A 427 -12.30 -16.67 4.60
N ALA A 428 -11.32 -17.37 4.01
CA ALA A 428 -11.40 -17.87 2.64
C ALA A 428 -12.04 -19.27 2.56
N GLU A 429 -12.68 -19.76 3.62
CA GLU A 429 -13.28 -21.11 3.73
C GLU A 429 -12.27 -22.26 3.54
N GLU A 430 -10.98 -21.97 3.72
CA GLU A 430 -9.91 -22.96 3.66
C GLU A 430 -9.72 -23.63 5.02
N ARG A 431 -9.13 -24.84 5.02
CA ARG A 431 -8.73 -25.54 6.24
C ARG A 431 -7.27 -25.22 6.56
N PRO A 432 -6.96 -24.26 7.45
CA PRO A 432 -5.59 -23.98 7.85
C PRO A 432 -5.03 -25.11 8.72
N SER A 433 -3.70 -25.14 8.84
CA SER A 433 -3.06 -25.88 9.94
C SER A 433 -3.44 -25.24 11.28
N SER A 434 -3.66 -26.05 12.32
CA SER A 434 -3.98 -25.52 13.65
C SER A 434 -2.80 -24.70 14.18
N PRO A 435 -2.97 -23.40 14.48
CA PRO A 435 -1.91 -22.61 15.09
C PRO A 435 -1.65 -23.10 16.51
N ALA A 436 -0.40 -22.98 16.97
CA ALA A 436 -0.09 -23.23 18.37
C ALA A 436 -0.83 -22.21 19.24
N ILE A 437 -1.49 -22.70 20.30
CA ILE A 437 -2.25 -21.85 21.22
C ILE A 437 -1.27 -21.36 22.30
N MET A 438 -0.99 -20.06 22.30
CA MET A 438 -0.32 -19.37 23.40
C MET A 438 -1.27 -18.34 24.00
N PRO A 439 -1.39 -18.22 25.34
CA PRO A 439 -2.28 -17.26 25.99
C PRO A 439 -2.05 -15.81 25.54
N GLU A 440 -0.78 -15.39 25.43
CA GLU A 440 -0.40 -14.06 24.94
C GLU A 440 -0.89 -13.78 23.51
N LEU A 441 -0.92 -14.82 22.67
CA LEU A 441 -1.42 -14.74 21.30
C LEU A 441 -2.93 -14.87 21.21
N THR A 442 -3.64 -15.28 22.26
CA THR A 442 -5.10 -15.19 22.29
C THR A 442 -5.58 -13.81 22.73
N GLU A 443 -4.78 -13.11 23.54
CA GLU A 443 -5.10 -11.77 24.05
C GLU A 443 -4.64 -10.65 23.09
N ALA A 444 -3.60 -10.87 22.28
CA ALA A 444 -3.12 -9.88 21.32
C ALA A 444 -4.14 -9.57 20.21
N CYS A 445 -4.22 -8.30 19.79
CA CYS A 445 -5.06 -7.83 18.69
C CYS A 445 -4.81 -8.66 17.42
N SER A 446 -5.89 -9.18 16.81
CA SER A 446 -5.82 -9.77 15.47
C SER A 446 -5.87 -8.67 14.43
N LEU A 447 -5.05 -8.77 13.39
CA LEU A 447 -5.06 -7.80 12.30
C LEU A 447 -6.35 -7.90 11.50
N VAL A 448 -6.87 -9.12 11.32
CA VAL A 448 -8.14 -9.36 10.64
C VAL A 448 -9.27 -8.50 11.23
N SER A 449 -9.35 -8.43 12.56
CA SER A 449 -10.35 -7.63 13.28
C SER A 449 -9.94 -6.17 13.53
N ALA A 450 -8.71 -5.78 13.16
CA ALA A 450 -8.21 -4.43 13.42
C ALA A 450 -9.00 -3.38 12.64
N ILE A 451 -9.47 -3.72 11.45
CA ILE A 451 -10.34 -2.88 10.61
C ILE A 451 -11.54 -3.72 10.22
N THR A 452 -12.74 -3.24 10.54
CA THR A 452 -13.98 -3.93 10.18
C THR A 452 -14.20 -3.83 8.67
N PRO A 453 -14.44 -4.95 7.96
CA PRO A 453 -14.84 -4.90 6.56
C PRO A 453 -16.10 -4.05 6.43
N GLU A 454 -16.04 -3.02 5.59
CA GLU A 454 -17.20 -2.19 5.33
C GLU A 454 -17.93 -2.77 4.10
N GLU A 455 -19.18 -3.21 4.27
CA GLU A 455 -19.96 -3.70 3.14
C GLU A 455 -20.16 -2.57 2.11
N GLN A 456 -20.24 -2.92 0.82
CA GLN A 456 -20.30 -1.94 -0.27
C GLN A 456 -21.44 -0.93 -0.09
N TRP A 457 -22.58 -1.38 0.46
CA TRP A 457 -23.70 -0.52 0.79
C TRP A 457 -23.46 0.37 2.02
N GLN A 458 -22.68 -0.08 3.03
CA GLN A 458 -22.29 0.75 4.18
C GLN A 458 -21.28 1.82 3.79
N ARG A 459 -20.36 1.52 2.85
CA ARG A 459 -19.45 2.50 2.23
C ARG A 459 -20.18 3.52 1.38
N ALA A 460 -21.11 3.06 0.53
CA ALA A 460 -21.98 3.94 -0.23
C ALA A 460 -22.83 4.81 0.70
N LEU A 461 -23.47 4.24 1.72
CA LEU A 461 -24.24 4.98 2.72
C LEU A 461 -23.38 5.93 3.55
N ARG A 462 -22.11 5.63 3.85
CA ARG A 462 -21.20 6.57 4.54
C ARG A 462 -20.67 7.66 3.64
N ALA A 463 -20.33 7.37 2.38
CA ALA A 463 -20.03 8.39 1.38
C ALA A 463 -21.25 9.32 1.18
N LEU A 464 -22.45 8.75 1.28
CA LEU A 464 -23.73 9.46 1.33
C LEU A 464 -23.96 10.18 2.68
N SER A 465 -23.46 9.65 3.81
CA SER A 465 -23.55 10.24 5.16
C SER A 465 -22.62 11.45 5.32
N PHE A 466 -21.46 11.44 4.67
CA PHE A 466 -20.59 12.61 4.55
C PHE A 466 -21.16 13.66 3.59
N SER A 467 -22.14 13.29 2.76
CA SER A 467 -22.99 14.23 2.01
C SER A 467 -24.31 14.54 2.71
N SER A 468 -24.56 14.00 3.92
CA SER A 468 -25.79 14.22 4.68
C SER A 468 -25.62 14.25 6.21
N ALA A 469 -24.70 15.07 6.72
CA ALA A 469 -24.77 15.73 8.03
C ALA A 469 -23.68 16.81 8.04
N THR A 470 -23.90 18.08 8.39
CA THR A 470 -24.75 18.65 9.42
C THR A 470 -25.22 20.03 8.97
N ALA A 471 -26.36 20.47 9.51
CA ALA A 471 -26.76 21.88 9.53
C ALA A 471 -25.52 22.79 9.67
N LEU A 472 -25.37 23.69 8.70
CA LEU A 472 -24.35 24.73 8.68
C LEU A 472 -24.49 25.60 9.93
N ASN A 473 -23.90 25.15 11.03
CA ASN A 473 -23.18 26.08 11.88
C ASN A 473 -22.01 26.56 11.03
N TRP A 474 -22.18 27.76 10.47
CA TRP A 474 -21.13 28.45 9.74
C TRP A 474 -19.84 28.38 10.58
N PRO A 475 -18.78 27.72 10.08
CA PRO A 475 -17.48 27.83 10.70
C PRO A 475 -17.17 29.32 10.79
N LYS A 476 -16.79 29.80 11.98
CA LYS A 476 -16.12 31.11 12.05
C LYS A 476 -14.93 31.03 11.10
N PRO A 477 -14.75 31.99 10.18
CA PRO A 477 -13.66 31.91 9.22
C PRO A 477 -12.33 31.86 9.96
N GLU A 478 -11.60 30.74 9.86
CA GLU A 478 -10.24 30.58 10.39
C GLU A 478 -9.23 31.48 9.65
N THR A 479 -9.61 31.97 8.47
CA THR A 479 -8.79 32.84 7.63
C THR A 479 -9.49 34.18 7.39
N SER A 480 -8.71 35.27 7.39
CA SER A 480 -9.20 36.61 7.07
C SER A 480 -9.53 36.81 5.58
N SER A 481 -9.48 35.76 4.76
CA SER A 481 -9.58 35.78 3.30
C SER A 481 -10.30 34.53 2.78
N ARG A 482 -11.21 34.69 1.81
CA ARG A 482 -11.91 33.60 1.11
C ARG A 482 -11.98 33.85 -0.39
N LEU A 483 -12.17 32.79 -1.16
CA LEU A 483 -12.54 32.88 -2.57
C LEU A 483 -14.07 32.87 -2.71
N ALA A 484 -14.60 33.81 -3.49
CA ALA A 484 -16.02 33.90 -3.83
C ALA A 484 -16.18 33.79 -5.34
N TRP A 485 -17.07 32.91 -5.77
CA TRP A 485 -17.33 32.62 -7.18
C TRP A 485 -18.54 33.40 -7.66
N MET A 486 -18.29 34.37 -8.53
CA MET A 486 -19.34 35.23 -9.06
C MET A 486 -19.89 34.60 -10.33
N ILE A 487 -21.10 34.04 -10.27
CA ILE A 487 -21.77 33.49 -11.44
C ILE A 487 -22.50 34.61 -12.18
N ASP A 488 -22.19 34.76 -13.45
CA ASP A 488 -22.87 35.64 -14.39
C ASP A 488 -23.65 34.76 -15.36
N TYR A 489 -24.95 34.99 -15.47
CA TYR A 489 -25.86 34.27 -16.33
C TYR A 489 -26.51 35.29 -17.26
N ARG A 490 -26.25 35.15 -18.57
CA ARG A 490 -26.78 36.04 -19.61
C ARG A 490 -27.50 35.23 -20.66
N ASN A 491 -28.61 35.77 -21.14
CA ASN A 491 -29.30 35.26 -22.31
C ASN A 491 -28.97 36.21 -23.47
N GLN A 492 -28.15 35.76 -24.43
CA GLN A 492 -27.79 36.52 -25.63
C GLN A 492 -28.23 35.71 -26.85
N ASP A 493 -29.06 36.30 -27.70
CA ASP A 493 -29.52 35.72 -28.98
C ASP A 493 -30.12 34.30 -28.86
N GLY A 494 -30.76 33.99 -27.72
CA GLY A 494 -31.37 32.68 -27.45
C GLY A 494 -30.40 31.65 -26.87
N GLU A 495 -29.11 31.96 -26.73
CA GLU A 495 -28.13 31.12 -26.06
C GLU A 495 -27.94 31.54 -24.59
N GLU A 496 -28.01 30.55 -23.70
CA GLU A 496 -27.77 30.74 -22.26
C GLU A 496 -26.27 30.66 -21.96
N ILE A 497 -25.65 31.81 -21.69
CA ILE A 497 -24.21 31.90 -21.41
C ILE A 497 -24.00 32.02 -19.90
N ILE A 498 -23.30 31.05 -19.34
CA ILE A 498 -22.86 31.07 -17.94
C ILE A 498 -21.36 31.33 -17.90
N SER A 499 -20.95 32.30 -17.09
CA SER A 499 -19.54 32.54 -16.82
C SER A 499 -19.27 32.67 -15.33
N LEU A 500 -18.05 32.31 -14.93
CA LEU A 500 -17.63 32.29 -13.55
C LEU A 500 -16.46 33.26 -13.34
N ASN A 501 -16.61 34.18 -12.40
CA ASN A 501 -15.61 35.19 -12.10
C ASN A 501 -15.12 35.08 -10.65
N PRO A 502 -13.90 34.61 -10.39
CA PRO A 502 -13.37 34.48 -9.04
C PRO A 502 -13.00 35.85 -8.44
N LYS A 503 -13.40 36.07 -7.18
CA LYS A 503 -13.02 37.24 -6.38
C LYS A 503 -12.49 36.83 -5.01
N ILE A 504 -11.35 37.39 -4.60
CA ILE A 504 -10.84 37.21 -3.23
C ILE A 504 -11.51 38.26 -2.34
N GLN A 505 -12.26 37.80 -1.34
CA GLN A 505 -12.88 38.65 -0.32
C GLN A 505 -12.09 38.54 0.98
N ASN A 506 -11.87 39.67 1.65
CA ASN A 506 -11.21 39.73 2.95
C ASN A 506 -12.22 40.16 4.02
N LEU A 507 -12.01 39.71 5.26
CA LEU A 507 -12.81 40.10 6.40
C LEU A 507 -12.33 41.46 6.92
N THR A 508 -13.25 42.43 7.03
CA THR A 508 -12.95 43.73 7.62
C THR A 508 -12.90 43.64 9.14
N PRO A 509 -12.27 44.62 9.85
CA PRO A 509 -12.29 44.68 11.31
C PRO A 509 -13.70 44.72 11.93
N ARG A 510 -14.73 45.10 11.15
CA ARG A 510 -16.15 45.11 11.55
C ARG A 510 -16.86 43.77 11.29
N GLY A 511 -16.13 42.72 10.91
CA GLY A 511 -16.67 41.38 10.63
C GLY A 511 -17.43 41.25 9.31
N GLN A 512 -17.36 42.25 8.41
CA GLN A 512 -18.03 42.21 7.10
C GLN A 512 -17.03 41.85 5.99
N TRP A 513 -17.45 41.02 5.03
CA TRP A 513 -16.65 40.70 3.84
C TRP A 513 -16.57 41.89 2.87
N THR A 514 -15.39 42.14 2.31
CA THR A 514 -15.20 43.15 1.25
C THR A 514 -15.90 42.73 -0.05
N LYS A 515 -16.12 43.69 -0.98
CA LYS A 515 -16.66 43.41 -2.33
C LYS A 515 -15.80 42.45 -3.16
N GLY A 516 -14.56 42.22 -2.73
CA GLY A 516 -13.61 41.30 -3.31
C GLY A 516 -12.84 41.84 -4.51
N ARG A 517 -11.58 41.41 -4.65
CA ARG A 517 -10.71 41.74 -5.79
C ARG A 517 -10.76 40.61 -6.80
N SER A 518 -11.02 40.93 -8.08
CA SER A 518 -11.01 39.95 -9.17
C SER A 518 -9.65 39.26 -9.30
N VAL A 519 -9.67 37.95 -9.51
CA VAL A 519 -8.48 37.12 -9.69
C VAL A 519 -8.37 36.67 -11.13
N ALA A 520 -7.20 36.84 -11.74
CA ALA A 520 -6.95 36.30 -13.07
C ALA A 520 -6.87 34.76 -13.02
N LEU A 521 -7.59 34.06 -13.90
CA LEU A 521 -7.62 32.59 -13.96
C LEU A 521 -6.22 31.97 -14.10
N ARG A 522 -5.30 32.64 -14.82
CA ARG A 522 -3.88 32.25 -14.91
C ARG A 522 -3.20 32.06 -13.55
N LYS A 523 -3.61 32.81 -12.51
CA LYS A 523 -3.07 32.65 -11.14
C LYS A 523 -3.64 31.42 -10.43
N LEU A 524 -4.89 31.07 -10.71
CA LEU A 524 -5.57 29.91 -10.14
C LEU A 524 -5.17 28.60 -10.83
N PHE A 525 -4.80 28.68 -12.12
CA PHE A 525 -4.27 27.57 -12.90
C PHE A 525 -2.87 27.11 -12.46
N ARG A 526 -2.00 28.02 -12.00
CA ARG A 526 -0.62 27.71 -11.61
C ARG A 526 -0.56 26.94 -10.28
N LYS A 527 0.53 26.18 -10.09
CA LYS A 527 0.76 25.35 -8.88
C LYS A 527 0.83 26.14 -7.56
N ASN A 528 1.18 27.43 -7.59
CA ASN A 528 1.26 28.27 -6.39
C ASN A 528 -0.09 28.94 -6.07
N LYS A 529 -1.06 28.12 -5.62
CA LYS A 529 -2.42 28.56 -5.28
C LYS A 529 -2.45 29.26 -3.90
N PRO A 530 -3.37 30.20 -3.65
CA PRO A 530 -3.51 30.82 -2.33
C PRO A 530 -3.81 29.79 -1.23
N ALA A 531 -3.23 29.96 -0.04
CA ALA A 531 -3.36 28.98 1.05
C ALA A 531 -4.76 28.88 1.68
N PHE A 532 -5.66 29.83 1.38
CA PHE A 532 -7.03 29.88 1.94
C PHE A 532 -8.08 29.17 1.08
N LEU A 533 -7.71 28.50 -0.01
CA LEU A 533 -8.65 27.79 -0.88
C LEU A 533 -9.18 26.54 -0.17
N SER A 534 -10.49 26.34 -0.22
CA SER A 534 -11.12 25.09 0.21
C SER A 534 -10.84 23.95 -0.79
N PRO A 535 -11.03 22.68 -0.39
CA PRO A 535 -10.94 21.55 -1.33
C PRO A 535 -11.82 21.71 -2.58
N GLN A 536 -13.04 22.26 -2.41
CA GLN A 536 -13.95 22.50 -3.52
C GLN A 536 -13.46 23.64 -4.44
N ASP A 537 -12.82 24.68 -3.87
CA ASP A 537 -12.17 25.72 -4.66
C ASP A 537 -11.00 25.16 -5.49
N ILE A 538 -10.26 24.19 -4.94
CA ILE A 538 -9.13 23.54 -5.64
C ILE A 538 -9.64 22.73 -6.82
N LEU A 539 -10.67 21.89 -6.63
CA LEU A 539 -11.31 21.13 -7.72
C LEU A 539 -11.84 22.07 -8.81
N LEU A 540 -12.43 23.20 -8.45
CA LEU A 540 -12.91 24.17 -9.43
C LEU A 540 -11.77 24.89 -10.16
N CYS A 541 -10.61 25.06 -9.52
CA CYS A 541 -9.42 25.57 -10.21
C CYS A 541 -8.82 24.54 -11.19
N GLU A 542 -9.02 23.24 -10.97
CA GLU A 542 -8.58 22.17 -11.88
C GLU A 542 -9.41 22.12 -13.16
N SER A 543 -10.65 22.62 -13.13
CA SER A 543 -11.47 22.77 -14.33
C SER A 543 -11.06 23.97 -15.20
N ILE A 544 -9.95 24.67 -14.91
CA ILE A 544 -9.43 25.76 -15.74
C ILE A 544 -8.54 25.18 -16.84
N GLU A 545 -8.86 25.48 -18.09
CA GLU A 545 -8.10 25.07 -19.27
C GLU A 545 -7.26 26.22 -19.84
N GLU A 546 -6.06 25.89 -20.32
CA GLU A 546 -5.26 26.75 -21.17
C GLU A 546 -5.66 26.56 -22.64
N LYS A 547 -6.01 27.64 -23.33
CA LYS A 547 -6.29 27.64 -24.78
C LYS A 547 -5.37 28.64 -25.47
N LYS A 548 -5.02 28.33 -26.71
CA LYS A 548 -4.17 29.16 -27.56
C LYS A 548 -4.91 29.52 -28.84
N ASP A 549 -4.97 30.80 -29.16
CA ASP A 549 -5.48 31.32 -30.42
C ASP A 549 -4.43 32.21 -31.12
N ASN A 550 -4.81 32.83 -32.23
CA ASN A 550 -3.95 33.76 -32.99
C ASN A 550 -3.58 35.05 -32.22
N ARG A 551 -4.23 35.32 -31.07
CA ARG A 551 -4.01 36.50 -30.22
C ARG A 551 -3.23 36.17 -28.94
N GLY A 552 -3.01 34.89 -28.64
CA GLY A 552 -2.13 34.42 -27.58
C GLY A 552 -2.72 33.28 -26.74
N VAL A 553 -2.24 33.18 -25.50
CA VAL A 553 -2.69 32.17 -24.53
C VAL A 553 -3.73 32.80 -23.60
N PHE A 554 -4.91 32.17 -23.49
CA PHE A 554 -5.97 32.56 -22.57
C PHE A 554 -6.44 31.37 -21.73
N PHE A 555 -7.09 31.67 -20.60
CA PHE A 555 -7.56 30.68 -19.63
C PHE A 555 -9.07 30.81 -19.50
N ARG A 556 -9.77 29.68 -19.47
CA ARG A 556 -11.23 29.61 -19.29
C ARG A 556 -11.61 28.37 -18.48
N PHE A 557 -12.81 28.34 -17.92
CA PHE A 557 -13.33 27.11 -17.33
C PHE A 557 -13.83 26.16 -18.42
N ALA A 558 -13.56 24.86 -18.23
CA ALA A 558 -14.32 23.78 -18.85
C ALA A 558 -15.71 23.76 -18.21
N MET A 559 -16.64 24.57 -18.73
CA MET A 559 -17.90 24.88 -18.06
C MET A 559 -18.72 23.65 -17.64
N PRO A 560 -18.91 22.59 -18.44
CA PRO A 560 -19.67 21.42 -18.00
C PRO A 560 -19.08 20.78 -16.74
N HIS A 561 -17.77 20.58 -16.71
CA HIS A 561 -17.07 20.03 -15.54
C HIS A 561 -17.10 20.99 -14.35
N ALA A 562 -16.86 22.29 -14.58
CA ALA A 562 -16.90 23.33 -13.56
C ALA A 562 -18.26 23.42 -12.86
N LEU A 563 -19.35 23.29 -13.63
CA LEU A 563 -20.73 23.33 -13.13
C LEU A 563 -21.06 22.13 -12.23
N LEU A 564 -20.53 20.94 -12.54
CA LEU A 564 -20.69 19.75 -11.70
C LEU A 564 -19.95 19.91 -10.36
N VAL A 565 -18.72 20.48 -10.38
CA VAL A 565 -17.95 20.76 -9.16
C VAL A 565 -18.61 21.83 -8.28
N LEU A 566 -19.35 22.76 -8.89
CA LEU A 566 -20.07 23.83 -8.20
C LEU A 566 -21.32 23.36 -7.44
N ILE A 567 -21.79 22.13 -7.64
CA ILE A 567 -22.94 21.58 -6.91
C ILE A 567 -22.64 21.61 -5.40
N GLY A 568 -23.56 22.21 -4.63
CA GLY A 568 -23.41 22.36 -3.17
C GLY A 568 -22.32 23.35 -2.71
N HIS A 569 -21.71 24.13 -3.61
CA HIS A 569 -20.60 25.01 -3.24
C HIS A 569 -21.05 26.18 -2.35
N PRO A 570 -20.42 26.42 -1.17
CA PRO A 570 -20.91 27.37 -0.17
C PRO A 570 -20.71 28.85 -0.52
N TYR A 571 -19.74 29.17 -1.40
CA TYR A 571 -19.34 30.55 -1.74
C TYR A 571 -19.60 30.95 -3.20
N VAL A 572 -20.78 30.62 -3.72
CA VAL A 572 -21.25 31.07 -5.04
C VAL A 572 -22.21 32.24 -4.87
N PHE A 573 -22.03 33.31 -5.64
CA PHE A 573 -22.83 34.53 -5.56
C PHE A 573 -23.17 35.06 -6.95
N LEU A 574 -24.27 35.80 -7.09
CA LEU A 574 -24.63 36.44 -8.36
C LEU A 574 -23.67 37.59 -8.69
N ALA A 575 -23.18 37.64 -9.93
CA ALA A 575 -22.30 38.69 -10.43
C ALA A 575 -22.90 40.10 -10.23
N ASP A 576 -24.18 40.25 -10.56
CA ASP A 576 -24.93 41.51 -10.45
C ASP A 576 -25.35 41.84 -9.02
N SER A 577 -25.37 40.86 -8.12
CA SER A 577 -25.68 41.03 -6.70
C SER A 577 -24.72 40.23 -5.82
N PRO A 578 -23.51 40.75 -5.55
CA PRO A 578 -22.42 40.00 -4.89
C PRO A 578 -22.62 39.58 -3.42
N LYS A 579 -23.79 39.86 -2.87
CA LYS A 579 -24.21 39.42 -1.53
C LYS A 579 -25.29 38.34 -1.59
N THR A 580 -25.84 38.06 -2.76
CA THR A 580 -26.90 37.06 -2.95
C THR A 580 -26.25 35.70 -3.19
N PRO A 581 -26.32 34.76 -2.23
CA PRO A 581 -25.81 33.42 -2.43
C PRO A 581 -26.61 32.72 -3.53
N VAL A 582 -25.92 31.88 -4.29
CA VAL A 582 -26.51 31.07 -5.35
C VAL A 582 -26.49 29.62 -4.94
N GLU A 583 -27.66 28.99 -4.99
CA GLU A 583 -27.82 27.56 -4.72
C GLU A 583 -27.66 26.79 -6.03
N ILE A 584 -26.72 25.85 -6.07
CA ILE A 584 -26.49 24.96 -7.23
C ILE A 584 -26.76 23.53 -6.78
N LEU A 585 -27.77 22.92 -7.37
CA LEU A 585 -28.28 21.59 -7.01
C LEU A 585 -28.05 20.60 -8.14
N GLN A 586 -27.91 19.33 -7.77
CA GLN A 586 -27.94 18.24 -8.74
C GLN A 586 -29.37 18.00 -9.23
N GLY A 587 -29.51 17.82 -10.54
CA GLY A 587 -30.69 17.29 -11.20
C GLY A 587 -30.41 15.92 -11.78
N GLU A 588 -31.46 15.11 -11.90
CA GLU A 588 -31.41 13.82 -12.57
C GLU A 588 -32.25 13.90 -13.84
N PRO A 589 -31.72 13.47 -15.00
CA PRO A 589 -32.53 13.33 -16.21
C PRO A 589 -33.64 12.30 -16.00
N GLU A 590 -34.81 12.60 -16.54
CA GLU A 590 -36.03 11.81 -16.34
C GLU A 590 -36.76 11.54 -17.66
N LEU A 591 -37.50 10.44 -17.68
CA LEU A 591 -38.49 10.15 -18.73
C LEU A 591 -39.89 10.44 -18.20
N ARG A 592 -40.67 11.18 -18.97
CA ARG A 592 -42.07 11.46 -18.68
C ARG A 592 -42.95 10.70 -19.66
N VAL A 593 -44.00 10.05 -19.15
CA VAL A 593 -44.99 9.32 -19.95
C VAL A 593 -46.36 9.91 -19.68
N ASP A 594 -46.91 10.58 -20.68
CA ASP A 594 -48.21 11.25 -20.62
C ASP A 594 -49.23 10.64 -21.58
N GLN A 595 -50.48 10.48 -21.13
CA GLN A 595 -51.56 10.03 -22.02
C GLN A 595 -52.07 11.19 -22.87
N GLN A 596 -52.07 11.00 -24.19
CA GLN A 596 -52.67 11.94 -25.15
C GLN A 596 -53.70 11.20 -26.00
N GLY A 597 -54.97 11.25 -25.58
CA GLY A 597 -56.05 10.52 -26.24
C GLY A 597 -55.82 9.00 -26.22
N ASP A 598 -55.72 8.41 -27.41
CA ASP A 598 -55.51 6.97 -27.63
C ASP A 598 -54.02 6.55 -27.71
N SER A 599 -53.09 7.46 -27.40
CA SER A 599 -51.65 7.18 -27.36
C SER A 599 -50.96 7.68 -26.09
N LEU A 600 -49.77 7.13 -25.85
CA LEU A 600 -48.84 7.44 -24.77
C LEU A 600 -47.67 8.21 -25.36
N LEU A 601 -47.44 9.43 -24.92
CA LEU A 601 -46.29 10.23 -25.34
C LEU A 601 -45.18 10.10 -24.30
N ILE A 602 -44.01 9.66 -24.76
CA ILE A 602 -42.80 9.53 -23.93
C ILE A 602 -41.86 10.67 -24.28
N GLN A 603 -41.40 11.40 -23.28
CA GLN A 603 -40.51 12.54 -23.46
C GLN A 603 -39.33 12.48 -22.50
N PHE A 604 -38.16 12.90 -22.99
CA PHE A 604 -36.97 13.03 -22.18
C PHE A 604 -36.88 14.46 -21.62
N SER A 605 -36.59 14.62 -20.33
CA SER A 605 -36.46 15.93 -19.69
C SER A 605 -35.25 15.99 -18.72
N PRO A 606 -34.40 17.04 -18.79
CA PRO A 606 -34.24 17.97 -19.90
C PRO A 606 -33.64 17.26 -21.13
N TRP A 607 -33.98 17.70 -22.34
CA TRP A 607 -33.45 17.10 -23.57
C TRP A 607 -31.91 17.21 -23.62
N PRO A 608 -31.16 16.10 -23.83
CA PRO A 608 -29.71 16.14 -23.87
C PRO A 608 -29.24 16.84 -25.14
N ASP A 609 -28.44 17.89 -24.98
CA ASP A 609 -27.65 18.49 -26.06
C ASP A 609 -26.26 17.79 -26.15
N ASP A 610 -25.36 18.36 -26.95
CA ASP A 610 -23.99 17.86 -27.09
C ASP A 610 -23.12 18.14 -25.85
N THR A 611 -23.67 18.77 -24.80
CA THR A 611 -22.91 19.08 -23.58
C THR A 611 -22.93 17.89 -22.61
N GLU A 612 -21.98 17.87 -21.69
CA GLU A 612 -21.90 16.87 -20.62
C GLU A 612 -22.77 17.25 -19.41
N ALA A 613 -23.24 18.49 -19.35
CA ALA A 613 -24.04 18.99 -18.25
C ALA A 613 -25.00 20.10 -18.72
N ILE A 614 -26.30 19.91 -18.46
CA ILE A 614 -27.33 20.90 -18.75
C ILE A 614 -27.61 21.72 -17.51
N VAL A 615 -27.72 23.04 -17.68
CA VAL A 615 -28.10 23.95 -16.60
C VAL A 615 -29.53 24.39 -16.79
N HIS A 616 -30.31 24.31 -15.71
CA HIS A 616 -31.67 24.85 -15.66
C HIS A 616 -31.77 25.84 -14.50
N ARG A 617 -32.19 27.07 -14.80
CA ARG A 617 -32.35 28.11 -13.79
C ARG A 617 -33.76 28.06 -13.19
N GLU A 618 -33.90 27.50 -11.99
CA GLU A 618 -35.20 27.41 -11.30
C GLU A 618 -35.66 28.76 -10.76
N THR A 619 -34.72 29.58 -10.26
CA THR A 619 -35.00 30.95 -9.80
C THR A 619 -33.80 31.85 -10.10
N PRO A 620 -33.90 33.19 -9.93
CA PRO A 620 -32.77 34.08 -10.17
C PRO A 620 -31.47 33.71 -9.44
N ALA A 621 -31.54 33.02 -8.30
CA ALA A 621 -30.39 32.60 -7.50
C ALA A 621 -30.33 31.07 -7.25
N ARG A 622 -31.03 30.27 -8.06
CA ARG A 622 -31.07 28.81 -7.90
C ARG A 622 -30.96 28.12 -9.25
N PHE A 623 -29.96 27.26 -9.39
CA PHE A 623 -29.65 26.51 -10.60
C PHE A 623 -29.66 25.01 -10.31
N ARG A 624 -30.15 24.23 -11.27
CA ARG A 624 -30.10 22.78 -11.27
C ARG A 624 -29.22 22.31 -12.41
N ILE A 625 -28.28 21.42 -12.11
CA ILE A 625 -27.30 20.89 -13.06
C ILE A 625 -27.57 19.41 -13.30
N TYR A 626 -27.82 19.02 -14.55
CA TYR A 626 -28.11 17.64 -14.95
C TYR A 626 -26.91 17.04 -15.66
N ALA A 627 -26.32 15.98 -15.10
CA ALA A 627 -25.22 15.26 -15.74
C ALA A 627 -25.73 14.37 -16.89
N ILE A 628 -25.15 14.50 -18.08
CA ILE A 628 -25.57 13.76 -19.27
C ILE A 628 -24.53 12.69 -19.63
N THR A 629 -24.90 11.42 -19.47
CA THR A 629 -24.06 10.26 -19.76
C THR A 629 -24.27 9.74 -21.20
N GLY A 630 -23.42 8.80 -21.64
CA GLY A 630 -23.63 8.09 -22.90
C GLY A 630 -24.94 7.28 -22.94
N ASP A 631 -25.41 6.78 -21.80
CA ASP A 631 -26.70 6.09 -21.69
C ASP A 631 -27.88 7.05 -21.91
N HIS A 632 -27.82 8.24 -21.30
CA HIS A 632 -28.83 9.28 -21.49
C HIS A 632 -28.98 9.66 -22.97
N ARG A 633 -27.86 9.85 -23.68
CA ARG A 633 -27.88 10.19 -25.12
C ARG A 633 -28.46 9.07 -25.98
N ARG A 634 -28.13 7.81 -25.69
CA ARG A 634 -28.70 6.66 -26.41
C ARG A 634 -30.21 6.57 -26.23
N VAL A 635 -30.71 6.77 -25.01
CA VAL A 635 -32.16 6.78 -24.74
C VAL A 635 -32.84 7.94 -25.47
N ALA A 636 -32.28 9.15 -25.42
CA ALA A 636 -32.83 10.30 -26.14
C ALA A 636 -32.84 10.10 -27.66
N GLN A 637 -31.79 9.52 -28.25
CA GLN A 637 -31.76 9.19 -29.69
C GLN A 637 -32.90 8.26 -30.12
N VAL A 638 -33.26 7.30 -29.27
CA VAL A 638 -34.38 6.37 -29.53
C VAL A 638 -35.73 7.07 -29.41
N ILE A 639 -35.89 7.97 -28.43
CA ILE A 639 -37.15 8.69 -28.19
C ILE A 639 -37.40 9.77 -29.24
N GLY A 640 -36.35 10.46 -29.70
CA GLY A 640 -36.45 11.59 -30.62
C GLY A 640 -36.93 12.89 -29.95
N SER A 641 -36.56 14.05 -30.50
CA SER A 641 -36.79 15.37 -29.87
C SER A 641 -38.27 15.74 -29.71
N ASN A 642 -39.13 15.14 -30.53
CA ASN A 642 -40.59 15.32 -30.46
C ASN A 642 -41.27 14.35 -29.49
N GLY A 643 -40.51 13.44 -28.86
CA GLY A 643 -41.03 12.34 -28.06
C GLY A 643 -41.46 11.14 -28.91
N LEU A 644 -41.64 10.00 -28.23
CA LEU A 644 -42.09 8.75 -28.82
C LEU A 644 -43.57 8.53 -28.51
N SER A 645 -44.40 8.38 -29.54
CA SER A 645 -45.83 8.09 -29.38
C SER A 645 -46.10 6.59 -29.51
N VAL A 646 -46.73 6.00 -28.49
CA VAL A 646 -47.06 4.57 -28.43
C VAL A 646 -48.58 4.40 -28.29
N PRO A 647 -49.26 3.61 -29.15
CA PRO A 647 -50.70 3.36 -29.00
C PRO A 647 -51.04 2.70 -27.65
N LEU A 648 -52.23 2.95 -27.10
CA LEU A 648 -52.67 2.36 -25.82
C LEU A 648 -52.57 0.83 -25.75
N GLY A 649 -52.76 0.14 -26.88
CA GLY A 649 -52.61 -1.33 -26.95
C GLY A 649 -51.19 -1.84 -26.67
N GLY A 650 -50.17 -0.98 -26.80
CA GLY A 650 -48.76 -1.29 -26.51
C GLY A 650 -48.30 -0.91 -25.09
N LYS A 651 -49.24 -0.52 -24.20
CA LYS A 651 -48.95 -0.04 -22.85
C LYS A 651 -48.11 -1.03 -22.03
N ASP A 652 -48.47 -2.30 -22.00
CA ASP A 652 -47.78 -3.29 -21.17
C ASP A 652 -46.34 -3.56 -21.66
N GLU A 653 -46.13 -3.57 -22.98
CA GLU A 653 -44.82 -3.71 -23.61
C GLU A 653 -43.92 -2.49 -23.36
N LEU A 654 -44.50 -1.29 -23.37
CA LEU A 654 -43.82 -0.05 -22.99
C LEU A 654 -43.34 -0.10 -21.53
N PHE A 655 -44.22 -0.44 -20.58
CA PHE A 655 -43.88 -0.49 -19.16
C PHE A 655 -42.88 -1.61 -18.83
N ALA A 656 -42.89 -2.72 -19.58
CA ALA A 656 -41.85 -3.75 -19.50
C ALA A 656 -40.48 -3.23 -19.98
N THR A 657 -40.45 -2.44 -21.06
CA THR A 657 -39.22 -1.87 -21.62
C THR A 657 -38.65 -0.76 -20.72
N LEU A 658 -39.50 0.15 -20.23
CA LEU A 658 -39.11 1.22 -19.30
C LEU A 658 -38.54 0.67 -17.98
N GLY A 659 -38.98 -0.52 -17.55
CA GLY A 659 -38.44 -1.20 -16.37
C GLY A 659 -36.95 -1.58 -16.46
N ASN A 660 -36.38 -1.65 -17.67
CA ASN A 660 -34.94 -1.86 -17.85
C ASN A 660 -34.15 -0.54 -17.79
N ILE A 661 -34.76 0.55 -18.29
CA ILE A 661 -34.19 1.89 -18.32
C ILE A 661 -34.21 2.54 -16.92
N SER A 662 -35.17 2.17 -16.06
CA SER A 662 -35.26 2.69 -14.68
C SER A 662 -34.09 2.35 -13.76
N SER A 663 -33.15 1.50 -14.20
CA SER A 663 -31.92 1.18 -13.48
C SER A 663 -30.91 2.31 -13.40
N PHE A 664 -30.99 3.30 -14.30
CA PHE A 664 -30.07 4.44 -14.36
C PHE A 664 -30.75 5.80 -14.57
N MET A 665 -32.09 5.86 -14.66
CA MET A 665 -32.83 7.13 -14.74
C MET A 665 -34.25 7.02 -14.20
N THR A 666 -34.82 8.13 -13.74
CA THR A 666 -36.17 8.15 -13.15
C THR A 666 -37.26 8.21 -14.22
N VAL A 667 -38.36 7.48 -14.03
CA VAL A 667 -39.52 7.48 -14.94
C VAL A 667 -40.78 7.97 -14.22
N HIS A 668 -41.37 9.04 -14.73
CA HIS A 668 -42.64 9.60 -14.28
C HIS A 668 -43.76 9.20 -15.23
N SER A 669 -44.88 8.67 -14.73
CA SER A 669 -46.03 8.35 -15.55
C SER A 669 -47.34 8.88 -14.95
N THR A 670 -48.14 9.57 -15.77
CA THR A 670 -49.47 10.06 -15.37
C THR A 670 -50.56 8.98 -15.45
N ILE A 671 -50.20 7.73 -15.79
CA ILE A 671 -51.11 6.61 -16.07
C ILE A 671 -50.88 5.49 -15.05
N GLU A 672 -51.95 4.84 -14.61
CA GLU A 672 -51.88 3.60 -13.84
C GLU A 672 -51.35 2.47 -14.73
N GLY A 673 -50.13 1.99 -14.49
CA GLY A 673 -49.53 0.88 -15.23
C GLY A 673 -48.78 -0.03 -14.27
N ARG A 674 -49.05 -1.34 -14.33
CA ARG A 674 -48.28 -2.35 -13.61
C ARG A 674 -47.10 -2.76 -14.46
N SER A 675 -45.89 -2.31 -14.09
CA SER A 675 -44.67 -2.88 -14.66
C SER A 675 -44.44 -4.28 -14.07
N VAL A 676 -44.37 -5.29 -14.93
CA VAL A 676 -44.07 -6.68 -14.52
C VAL A 676 -42.67 -6.70 -13.88
N GLY A 677 -42.59 -7.05 -12.60
CA GLY A 677 -41.32 -7.14 -11.85
C GLY A 677 -40.87 -5.88 -11.12
N VAL A 678 -41.76 -4.88 -10.94
CA VAL A 678 -41.56 -3.73 -10.05
C VAL A 678 -42.40 -3.95 -8.77
N ALA A 679 -41.79 -3.82 -7.59
CA ALA A 679 -42.47 -4.05 -6.32
C ALA A 679 -43.30 -2.82 -5.94
N GLU A 680 -44.63 -2.94 -5.91
CA GLU A 680 -45.51 -1.84 -5.47
C GLU A 680 -45.18 -1.45 -4.02
N ALA A 681 -44.85 -0.17 -3.81
CA ALA A 681 -44.62 0.41 -2.48
C ALA A 681 -45.70 1.44 -2.16
N THR A 682 -46.16 1.47 -0.90
CA THR A 682 -47.07 2.52 -0.42
C THR A 682 -46.34 3.86 -0.42
N ALA A 683 -46.83 4.82 -1.20
CA ALA A 683 -46.28 6.16 -1.26
C ALA A 683 -46.29 6.84 0.12
N ASP A 684 -45.14 7.37 0.52
CA ASP A 684 -45.04 8.15 1.75
C ASP A 684 -45.59 9.57 1.56
N SER A 685 -46.66 9.87 2.29
CA SER A 685 -47.36 11.16 2.24
C SER A 685 -46.84 12.18 3.26
N ARG A 686 -45.79 11.85 4.04
CA ARG A 686 -45.21 12.78 5.01
C ARG A 686 -44.72 14.04 4.31
N ILE A 687 -45.24 15.18 4.77
CA ILE A 687 -44.79 16.49 4.30
C ILE A 687 -43.43 16.78 4.93
N HIS A 688 -42.42 16.92 4.08
CA HIS A 688 -41.11 17.44 4.40
C HIS A 688 -41.12 18.95 4.21
N MET A 689 -41.05 19.68 5.33
CA MET A 689 -40.87 21.12 5.32
C MET A 689 -39.38 21.44 5.18
N GLN A 690 -38.97 21.90 4.00
CA GLN A 690 -37.64 22.45 3.81
C GLN A 690 -37.66 23.94 4.19
N LEU A 691 -36.95 24.27 5.26
CA LEU A 691 -36.71 25.66 5.67
C LEU A 691 -35.38 26.14 5.10
N LEU A 692 -35.45 27.18 4.29
CA LEU A 692 -34.30 27.86 3.72
C LEU A 692 -34.18 29.24 4.35
N PRO A 693 -33.02 29.63 4.91
CA PRO A 693 -32.79 31.01 5.33
C PRO A 693 -32.99 31.97 4.13
N TYR A 694 -33.81 33.00 4.31
CA TYR A 694 -34.09 34.00 3.27
C TYR A 694 -34.14 35.40 3.89
N GLY A 695 -33.03 36.15 3.72
CA GLY A 695 -32.87 37.46 4.33
C GLY A 695 -32.88 37.38 5.86
N ALA A 696 -33.81 38.08 6.51
CA ALA A 696 -34.01 38.05 7.96
C ALA A 696 -35.04 36.99 8.43
N GLY A 697 -35.53 36.13 7.52
CA GLY A 697 -36.54 35.11 7.83
C GLY A 697 -36.24 33.77 7.15
N PHE A 698 -37.27 32.93 7.02
CA PHE A 698 -37.20 31.63 6.34
C PHE A 698 -38.17 31.59 5.17
N ARG A 699 -37.73 31.01 4.05
CA ARG A 699 -38.62 30.53 2.99
C ARG A 699 -38.90 29.06 3.24
N LEU A 700 -40.17 28.70 3.21
CA LEU A 700 -40.63 27.34 3.48
C LEU A 700 -41.10 26.71 2.17
N ALA A 701 -40.56 25.54 1.85
CA ALA A 701 -41.05 24.69 0.77
C ALA A 701 -41.67 23.43 1.38
N MET A 702 -42.91 23.14 0.99
CA MET A 702 -43.61 21.92 1.38
C MET A 702 -43.40 20.90 0.28
N LEU A 703 -42.81 19.75 0.62
CA LEU A 703 -42.51 18.69 -0.32
C LEU A 703 -43.00 17.35 0.25
N VAL A 704 -43.31 16.39 -0.60
CA VAL A 704 -43.51 14.98 -0.23
C VAL A 704 -42.42 14.14 -0.88
N ARG A 705 -42.11 12.99 -0.30
CA ARG A 705 -41.10 12.07 -0.83
C ARG A 705 -41.67 10.67 -0.94
N PRO A 706 -42.40 10.35 -2.03
CA PRO A 706 -43.19 9.13 -2.11
C PRO A 706 -42.39 7.82 -1.98
N LEU A 707 -41.12 7.80 -2.44
CA LEU A 707 -40.27 6.60 -2.51
C LEU A 707 -39.05 6.65 -1.54
N GLN A 708 -39.25 7.08 -0.29
CA GLN A 708 -38.19 7.11 0.75
C GLN A 708 -37.29 5.85 0.75
N PRO A 709 -35.96 5.95 1.01
CA PRO A 709 -35.16 7.13 1.30
C PRO A 709 -34.40 7.67 0.08
N ASP A 710 -34.66 7.20 -1.15
CA ASP A 710 -33.97 7.64 -2.38
C ASP A 710 -34.89 8.35 -3.39
N GLY A 711 -36.20 8.37 -3.13
CA GLY A 711 -37.20 8.94 -4.05
C GLY A 711 -37.08 10.44 -4.33
N PRO A 712 -37.63 10.93 -5.46
CA PRO A 712 -37.64 12.34 -5.80
C PRO A 712 -38.55 13.14 -4.85
N TYR A 713 -38.20 14.40 -4.59
CA TYR A 713 -39.10 15.34 -3.92
C TYR A 713 -40.19 15.80 -4.90
N GLN A 714 -41.44 15.74 -4.46
CA GLN A 714 -42.60 16.18 -5.21
C GLN A 714 -43.36 17.25 -4.43
N ARG A 715 -44.17 18.06 -5.11
CA ARG A 715 -45.03 19.02 -4.42
C ARG A 715 -46.29 18.32 -3.90
N PRO A 716 -46.76 18.62 -2.68
CA PRO A 716 -48.00 18.05 -2.17
C PRO A 716 -49.17 18.43 -3.09
N GLY A 717 -49.94 17.44 -3.55
CA GLY A 717 -51.11 17.66 -4.41
C GLY A 717 -50.81 17.91 -5.89
N GLU A 718 -49.54 17.97 -6.29
CA GLU A 718 -49.09 18.16 -7.67
C GLU A 718 -48.10 17.04 -8.04
N GLY A 719 -48.33 16.33 -9.15
CA GLY A 719 -47.40 15.31 -9.63
C GLY A 719 -48.06 14.14 -10.36
N PRO A 720 -47.24 13.20 -10.90
CA PRO A 720 -47.72 12.03 -11.62
C PRO A 720 -48.40 11.03 -10.67
N LYS A 721 -49.41 10.30 -11.17
CA LYS A 721 -50.11 9.24 -10.43
C LYS A 721 -49.20 8.06 -10.08
N THR A 722 -48.21 7.79 -10.92
CA THR A 722 -47.26 6.69 -10.77
C THR A 722 -45.83 7.20 -10.88
N ILE A 723 -44.96 6.82 -9.95
CA ILE A 723 -43.51 7.09 -9.98
C ILE A 723 -42.81 5.75 -9.96
N ILE A 724 -41.89 5.52 -10.90
CA ILE A 724 -41.08 4.30 -10.96
C ILE A 724 -39.61 4.71 -10.78
N ALA A 725 -38.96 4.14 -9.77
CA ALA A 725 -37.55 4.41 -9.50
C ALA A 725 -36.80 3.16 -9.00
N HIS A 726 -35.48 3.24 -8.95
CA HIS A 726 -34.61 2.23 -8.38
C HIS A 726 -34.14 2.68 -6.99
N SER A 727 -34.56 2.01 -5.91
CA SER A 727 -34.15 2.32 -4.54
C SER A 727 -33.67 1.06 -3.80
N GLY A 728 -32.54 1.16 -3.09
CA GLY A 728 -32.00 0.05 -2.30
C GLY A 728 -31.72 -1.26 -3.05
N GLY A 729 -31.43 -1.21 -4.36
CA GLY A 729 -31.19 -2.39 -5.20
C GLY A 729 -32.46 -3.14 -5.64
N LYS A 730 -33.65 -2.59 -5.36
CA LYS A 730 -34.94 -3.12 -5.81
C LYS A 730 -35.67 -2.08 -6.67
N ARG A 731 -36.44 -2.59 -7.63
CA ARG A 731 -37.32 -1.80 -8.50
C ARG A 731 -38.62 -1.55 -7.73
N THR A 732 -39.02 -0.29 -7.54
CA THR A 732 -40.23 0.11 -6.80
C THR A 732 -41.03 1.18 -7.50
#